data_AF-A0A7R7ZRN5-F1
#
_entry.id   AF-A0A7R7ZRN5-F1
#
_cell.length_a   1.000
_cell.length_b   1.000
_cell.length_c   1.000
_cell.angle_alpha   90.00
_cell.angle_beta   90.00
_cell.angle_gamma   90.00
#
_symmetry.space_group_name_H-M   'P 1'
#
loop_
_entity.id
_entity.type
_entity.pdbx_description
1 polymer ?
#
loop_
_entity_poly.entity_id
_entity_poly.type
_entity_poly.pdbx_seq_one_letter_code
_entity_poly.pdbx_strand_id
1 'polypeptide(L)'
;MVSTTNDAVFQRRNNQIQDAIDAQNLKQALQLIEKRMKKGEDTRFLRAWKAHILFRHADEAHHKRGVTETLELCKAEPPATDLETLDILQQTLEKMNDQEDTKRGLWEKAAKAKPQELEIQMRWFTYAFENDDWKSAQKAAMSLQSNFPRTRKYYFWAIFLCHLTATDSKSSEAERKLFGTLAYRMASKAAESVPSDPKESPSPPKAIQTTEELLLLVKILETQDRHSEIVKLLDSESLGLNSPVVQNDWTFVGTKVDGLEKAGMWTEGLVYAKNLLAIPSDENEKKALQERDDWAVWNLLVASVRNINNAETTSGAQIFIKHFLNAVPKSRNAQLAQLDLIHWGVQSGSLSKDDLYSASKEYFDRNKSKLYCFGDLQKYLPGLEKDGLSRFVEYTLKTQESESDTSPFKGVAVINALKLEYCFQLSSNEASITTQKTEDYIGRCLKAYSELHHPEQKSDESAIESQPSDDLCLLAAMSLMRFGHEGEQIPDTALIRAAGILDRLLVDSPHNYQALLLLVRIYLRLGAGSLALKTFSKLSVKQFQFETVAHNLFTRIATVHPHSAPPIEGAEYKDFDPQIALMQGLNFYRNADITTIRNRSNGLDYGSYVNVEGTIDLQRRLKNSICRKMYALEVRRTQRLVGGKPVGRYDEIANDESPMYDQRKFDAFMNCEAPGKPTFEERMRLGPLPRESWMKSSRITDRLFGLLKELAAQRPVSMETALPSLDEILGSDQESDMTPAEIEATKNHLNLLKVVSHLGGSKSVTPEEVEESLSQMEEWLSSKTQYLAPSDNKASPIIFNTAITFHLESPSAPSWRFLHETSLILETLKAVSQLTTIASKKGTKSAKLPKDRIEQLTASVRQVHESVRTNIRNLKSRISESGVLSALIDLVLSGTTGELRDALEKMLDTSALEVFAGELMESWEEGLEGLVEVTL
;
A
#
# COMPACT_ATOMS: atom_id res chain seq x y z
N MET A 1 -8.64 -34.58 50.42
CA MET A 1 -10.06 -34.26 50.66
C MET A 1 -10.16 -33.25 51.79
N VAL A 2 -10.06 -31.95 51.45
CA VAL A 2 -10.51 -30.83 52.27
C VAL A 2 -11.13 -29.83 51.29
N SER A 3 -12.45 -29.66 51.41
CA SER A 3 -13.26 -28.49 50.98
C SER A 3 -13.55 -28.21 49.49
N THR A 4 -14.36 -29.05 48.85
CA THR A 4 -15.11 -28.68 47.63
C THR A 4 -16.17 -27.58 47.87
N THR A 5 -16.57 -27.34 49.13
CA THR A 5 -17.51 -26.28 49.53
C THR A 5 -16.86 -24.89 49.62
N ASN A 6 -15.55 -24.78 49.91
CA ASN A 6 -14.86 -23.49 49.89
C ASN A 6 -14.69 -22.96 48.47
N ASP A 7 -14.43 -23.82 47.48
CA ASP A 7 -14.30 -23.41 46.07
C ASP A 7 -15.62 -22.88 45.49
N ALA A 8 -16.75 -23.52 45.79
CA ALA A 8 -18.06 -23.05 45.32
C ALA A 8 -18.45 -21.69 45.93
N VAL A 9 -18.12 -21.46 47.21
CA VAL A 9 -18.34 -20.17 47.88
C VAL A 9 -17.38 -19.10 47.37
N PHE A 10 -16.12 -19.46 47.10
CA PHE A 10 -15.12 -18.58 46.52
C PHE A 10 -15.51 -18.14 45.10
N GLN A 11 -15.90 -19.07 44.23
CA GLN A 11 -16.39 -18.80 42.88
C GLN A 11 -17.65 -17.93 42.89
N ARG A 12 -18.64 -18.24 43.75
CA ARG A 12 -19.86 -17.41 43.87
C ARG A 12 -19.52 -15.96 44.27
N ARG A 13 -18.55 -15.75 45.16
CA ARG A 13 -18.11 -14.40 45.57
C ARG A 13 -17.32 -13.69 44.47
N ASN A 14 -16.52 -14.41 43.69
CA ASN A 14 -15.84 -13.86 42.51
C ASN A 14 -16.86 -13.42 41.46
N ASN A 15 -17.88 -14.26 41.16
CA ASN A 15 -18.95 -13.91 40.23
C ASN A 15 -19.69 -12.65 40.66
N GLN A 16 -19.99 -12.46 41.96
CA GLN A 16 -20.63 -11.22 42.44
C GLN A 16 -19.80 -9.95 42.19
N ILE A 17 -18.48 -10.06 42.22
CA ILE A 17 -17.59 -8.93 41.90
C ILE A 17 -17.55 -8.74 40.38
N GLN A 18 -17.48 -9.83 39.61
CA GLN A 18 -17.48 -9.78 38.15
C GLN A 18 -18.79 -9.20 37.59
N ASP A 19 -19.95 -9.63 38.10
CA ASP A 19 -21.27 -9.09 37.74
C ASP A 19 -21.33 -7.57 38.00
N ALA A 20 -20.73 -7.10 39.09
CA ALA A 20 -20.66 -5.67 39.40
C ALA A 20 -19.73 -4.90 38.44
N ILE A 21 -18.64 -5.52 37.97
CA ILE A 21 -17.76 -4.96 36.94
C ILE A 21 -18.47 -4.90 35.60
N ASP A 22 -19.17 -5.97 35.21
CA ASP A 22 -19.88 -6.08 33.93
C ASP A 22 -21.05 -5.08 33.86
N ALA A 23 -21.72 -4.85 35.00
CA ALA A 23 -22.70 -3.78 35.17
C ALA A 23 -22.11 -2.35 35.25
N GLN A 24 -20.79 -2.19 35.04
CA GLN A 24 -20.04 -0.93 35.16
C GLN A 24 -20.15 -0.25 36.54
N ASN A 25 -20.54 -0.99 37.58
CA ASN A 25 -20.66 -0.48 38.95
C ASN A 25 -19.36 -0.72 39.74
N LEU A 26 -18.29 -0.02 39.35
CA LEU A 26 -16.96 -0.19 39.93
C LEU A 26 -16.90 0.13 41.44
N LYS A 27 -17.76 1.03 41.93
CA LYS A 27 -17.86 1.35 43.36
C LYS A 27 -18.37 0.15 44.17
N GLN A 28 -19.41 -0.53 43.68
CA GLN A 28 -19.93 -1.73 44.32
C GLN A 28 -18.89 -2.86 44.28
N ALA A 29 -18.19 -3.04 43.17
CA ALA A 29 -17.13 -4.02 43.04
C ALA A 29 -16.00 -3.79 44.06
N LEU A 30 -15.54 -2.54 44.23
CA LEU A 30 -14.54 -2.19 45.25
C LEU A 30 -15.02 -2.49 46.68
N GLN A 31 -16.26 -2.14 47.02
CA GLN A 31 -16.83 -2.42 48.35
C GLN A 31 -16.89 -3.92 48.65
N LEU A 32 -17.23 -4.74 47.66
CA LEU A 32 -17.26 -6.20 47.79
C LEU A 32 -15.86 -6.77 48.05
N ILE A 33 -14.85 -6.29 47.33
CA ILE A 33 -13.44 -6.69 47.54
C ILE A 33 -12.96 -6.26 48.93
N GLU A 34 -13.14 -4.99 49.31
CA GLU A 34 -12.71 -4.48 50.61
C GLU A 34 -13.39 -5.22 51.77
N LYS A 35 -14.67 -5.60 51.60
CA LYS A 35 -15.40 -6.40 52.59
C LYS A 35 -14.81 -7.81 52.74
N ARG A 36 -14.30 -8.42 51.67
CA ARG A 36 -13.61 -9.72 51.74
C ARG A 36 -12.26 -9.61 52.43
N MET A 37 -11.47 -8.60 52.06
CA MET A 37 -10.18 -8.33 52.69
C MET A 37 -10.33 -8.08 54.20
N LYS A 38 -11.32 -7.27 54.61
CA LYS A 38 -11.64 -7.01 56.03
C LYS A 38 -12.10 -8.26 56.80
N LYS A 39 -12.62 -9.27 56.10
CA LYS A 39 -13.05 -10.55 56.69
C LYS A 39 -11.93 -11.60 56.77
N GLY A 40 -10.68 -11.21 56.47
CA GLY A 40 -9.49 -12.06 56.59
C GLY A 40 -9.02 -12.70 55.28
N GLU A 41 -9.67 -12.42 54.15
CA GLU A 41 -9.28 -12.92 52.83
C GLU A 41 -8.40 -11.88 52.10
N ASP A 42 -7.18 -11.67 52.58
CA ASP A 42 -6.25 -10.67 52.04
C ASP A 42 -5.17 -11.32 51.15
N THR A 43 -5.61 -11.83 49.99
CA THR A 43 -4.74 -12.52 49.02
C THR A 43 -4.15 -11.55 47.99
N ARG A 44 -3.02 -11.92 47.38
CA ARG A 44 -2.41 -11.15 46.29
C ARG A 44 -3.35 -10.96 45.10
N PHE A 45 -4.12 -12.00 44.78
CA PHE A 45 -5.18 -11.94 43.77
C PHE A 45 -6.19 -10.83 44.06
N LEU A 46 -6.75 -10.78 45.27
CA LEU A 46 -7.74 -9.75 45.62
C LEU A 46 -7.13 -8.34 45.67
N ARG A 47 -5.86 -8.20 46.08
CA ARG A 47 -5.12 -6.93 46.01
C ARG A 47 -4.89 -6.48 44.55
N ALA A 48 -4.50 -7.38 43.66
CA ALA A 48 -4.33 -7.09 42.24
C ALA A 48 -5.67 -6.72 41.58
N TRP A 49 -6.74 -7.44 41.91
CA TRP A 49 -8.07 -7.14 41.38
C TRP A 49 -8.62 -5.79 41.88
N LYS A 50 -8.39 -5.46 43.16
CA LYS A 50 -8.67 -4.14 43.71
C LYS A 50 -7.92 -3.04 42.96
N ALA A 51 -6.62 -3.21 42.77
CA ALA A 51 -5.77 -2.24 42.08
C ALA A 51 -6.23 -2.04 40.62
N HIS A 52 -6.61 -3.11 39.92
CA HIS A 52 -7.18 -3.06 38.57
C HIS A 52 -8.49 -2.26 38.50
N ILE A 53 -9.41 -2.47 39.45
CA ILE A 53 -10.68 -1.73 39.49
C ILE A 53 -10.45 -0.26 39.84
N LEU A 54 -9.55 0.03 40.78
CA LEU A 54 -9.13 1.39 41.10
C LEU A 54 -8.56 2.11 39.88
N PHE A 55 -7.70 1.43 39.12
CA PHE A 55 -7.13 1.94 37.88
C PHE A 55 -8.20 2.25 36.82
N ARG A 56 -9.23 1.42 36.69
CA ARG A 56 -10.33 1.66 35.73
C ARG A 56 -11.36 2.70 36.18
N HIS A 57 -11.23 3.24 37.39
CA HIS A 57 -12.18 4.19 37.93
C HIS A 57 -12.05 5.55 37.25
N ALA A 58 -13.17 6.23 36.99
CA ALA A 58 -13.20 7.55 36.35
C ALA A 58 -12.67 8.70 37.25
N ASP A 59 -12.40 8.41 38.53
CA ASP A 59 -11.91 9.39 39.49
C ASP A 59 -10.38 9.35 39.52
N GLU A 60 -9.74 10.50 39.33
CA GLU A 60 -8.29 10.60 39.16
C GLU A 60 -7.52 10.14 40.41
N ALA A 61 -8.05 10.36 41.62
CA ALA A 61 -7.41 9.92 42.85
C ALA A 61 -7.46 8.39 43.00
N HIS A 62 -8.58 7.76 42.64
CA HIS A 62 -8.69 6.30 42.58
C HIS A 62 -7.78 5.72 41.49
N HIS A 63 -7.73 6.34 40.31
CA HIS A 63 -6.86 5.94 39.22
C HIS A 63 -5.37 5.93 39.64
N LYS A 64 -4.87 7.04 40.21
CA LYS A 64 -3.48 7.15 40.71
C LYS A 64 -3.17 6.14 41.81
N ARG A 65 -4.13 5.88 42.71
CA ARG A 65 -3.99 4.82 43.71
C ARG A 65 -3.91 3.44 43.07
N GLY A 66 -4.73 3.15 42.07
CA GLY A 66 -4.68 1.89 41.32
C GLY A 66 -3.33 1.66 40.62
N VAL A 67 -2.73 2.71 40.06
CA VAL A 67 -1.36 2.66 39.53
C VAL A 67 -0.35 2.31 40.62
N THR A 68 -0.39 3.04 41.74
CA THR A 68 0.57 2.85 42.85
C THR A 68 0.48 1.43 43.44
N GLU A 69 -0.74 0.98 43.77
CA GLU A 69 -0.98 -0.36 44.34
C GLU A 69 -0.56 -1.47 43.36
N THR A 70 -0.79 -1.30 42.05
CA THR A 70 -0.32 -2.25 41.02
C THR A 70 1.21 -2.35 41.00
N LEU A 71 1.91 -1.21 41.02
CA LEU A 71 3.38 -1.18 40.97
C LEU A 71 4.02 -1.77 42.22
N GLU A 72 3.43 -1.55 43.40
CA GLU A 72 3.88 -2.18 44.65
C GLU A 72 3.77 -3.71 44.57
N LEU A 73 2.66 -4.23 44.04
CA LEU A 73 2.47 -5.67 43.85
C LEU A 73 3.47 -6.28 42.87
N CYS A 74 3.83 -5.58 41.79
CA CYS A 74 4.82 -6.03 40.83
C CYS A 74 6.26 -6.04 41.39
N LYS A 75 6.54 -5.22 42.40
CA LYS A 75 7.84 -5.10 43.06
C LYS A 75 7.96 -5.94 44.34
N ALA A 76 6.88 -6.62 44.75
CA ALA A 76 6.84 -7.39 45.98
C ALA A 76 7.80 -8.59 45.96
N GLU A 77 8.41 -8.87 47.12
CA GLU A 77 9.25 -10.06 47.36
C GLU A 77 8.61 -10.92 48.47
N PRO A 78 8.40 -12.24 48.28
CA PRO A 78 8.66 -13.00 47.04
C PRO A 78 7.71 -12.61 45.90
N PRO A 79 8.11 -12.78 44.62
CA PRO A 79 7.29 -12.37 43.48
C PRO A 79 5.95 -13.10 43.43
N ALA A 80 4.98 -12.54 42.70
CA ALA A 80 3.75 -13.23 42.38
C ALA A 80 4.04 -14.41 41.44
N THR A 81 3.48 -15.58 41.74
CA THR A 81 3.62 -16.81 40.93
C THR A 81 2.27 -17.43 40.57
N ASP A 82 1.18 -16.79 40.99
CA ASP A 82 -0.18 -17.20 40.70
C ASP A 82 -0.62 -16.58 39.36
N LEU A 83 -1.13 -17.41 38.44
CA LEU A 83 -1.41 -16.99 37.06
C LEU A 83 -2.52 -15.94 36.99
N GLU A 84 -3.60 -16.10 37.75
CA GLU A 84 -4.71 -15.12 37.76
C GLU A 84 -4.24 -13.75 38.26
N THR A 85 -3.41 -13.74 39.31
CA THR A 85 -2.79 -12.52 39.83
C THR A 85 -1.89 -11.86 38.78
N LEU A 86 -1.02 -12.65 38.11
CA LEU A 86 -0.10 -12.15 37.09
C LEU A 86 -0.83 -11.59 35.86
N ASP A 87 -1.88 -12.28 35.39
CA ASP A 87 -2.69 -11.83 34.25
C ASP A 87 -3.44 -10.52 34.56
N ILE A 88 -3.98 -10.34 35.78
CA ILE A 88 -4.60 -9.07 36.20
C ILE A 88 -3.57 -7.95 36.25
N LEU A 89 -2.39 -8.19 36.82
CA LEU A 89 -1.32 -7.20 36.86
C LEU A 89 -0.86 -6.81 35.45
N GLN A 90 -0.67 -7.80 34.56
CA GLN A 90 -0.35 -7.59 33.15
C GLN A 90 -1.40 -6.74 32.44
N GLN A 91 -2.69 -7.08 32.54
CA GLN A 91 -3.78 -6.31 31.92
C GLN A 91 -3.88 -4.87 32.43
N THR A 92 -3.47 -4.64 33.68
CA THR A 92 -3.43 -3.29 34.25
C THR A 92 -2.21 -2.53 33.72
N LEU A 93 -1.05 -3.16 33.69
CA LEU A 93 0.20 -2.59 33.17
C LEU A 93 0.12 -2.28 31.66
N GLU A 94 -0.55 -3.10 30.86
CA GLU A 94 -0.76 -2.86 29.42
C GLU A 94 -1.52 -1.56 29.11
N LYS A 95 -2.28 -1.05 30.08
CA LYS A 95 -3.01 0.21 29.96
C LYS A 95 -2.23 1.40 30.52
N MET A 96 -1.01 1.18 31.02
CA MET A 96 -0.11 2.22 31.51
C MET A 96 0.99 2.50 30.48
N ASN A 97 1.17 3.76 30.07
CA ASN A 97 2.11 4.10 28.99
C ASN A 97 3.60 4.16 29.44
N ASP A 98 3.89 4.25 30.76
CA ASP A 98 5.23 4.57 31.28
C ASP A 98 5.87 3.44 32.13
N GLN A 99 5.43 2.19 31.97
CA GLN A 99 5.83 1.08 32.86
C GLN A 99 6.36 -0.16 32.13
N GLU A 100 7.00 0.03 30.98
CA GLU A 100 7.54 -1.06 30.14
C GLU A 100 8.54 -1.96 30.88
N ASP A 101 9.44 -1.41 31.68
CA ASP A 101 10.41 -2.21 32.44
C ASP A 101 9.73 -3.07 33.52
N THR A 102 8.69 -2.54 34.17
CA THR A 102 7.89 -3.28 35.15
C THR A 102 7.12 -4.40 34.47
N LYS A 103 6.53 -4.14 33.28
CA LYS A 103 5.84 -5.12 32.45
C LYS A 103 6.76 -6.27 32.03
N ARG A 104 7.97 -5.94 31.56
CA ARG A 104 9.02 -6.92 31.21
C ARG A 104 9.44 -7.78 32.39
N GLY A 105 9.62 -7.14 33.55
CA GLY A 105 10.12 -7.81 34.76
C GLY A 105 9.12 -8.71 35.45
N LEU A 106 7.80 -8.50 35.27
CA LEU A 106 6.74 -9.22 36.00
C LEU A 106 6.84 -10.75 35.78
N TRP A 107 6.76 -11.17 34.52
CA TRP A 107 6.81 -12.57 34.14
C TRP A 107 8.20 -13.19 34.29
N GLU A 108 9.27 -12.42 34.03
CA GLU A 108 10.66 -12.87 34.23
C GLU A 108 10.91 -13.26 35.70
N LYS A 109 10.43 -12.46 36.66
CA LYS A 109 10.56 -12.77 38.09
C LYS A 109 9.77 -14.00 38.51
N ALA A 110 8.53 -14.13 38.04
CA ALA A 110 7.69 -15.29 38.30
C ALA A 110 8.32 -16.59 37.76
N ALA A 111 8.81 -16.55 36.53
CA ALA A 111 9.47 -17.66 35.87
C ALA A 111 10.78 -18.08 36.58
N LYS A 112 11.56 -17.12 37.08
CA LYS A 112 12.76 -17.39 37.89
C LYS A 112 12.43 -17.99 39.26
N ALA A 113 11.33 -17.58 39.89
CA ALA A 113 10.89 -18.16 41.15
C ALA A 113 10.36 -19.60 41.00
N LYS A 114 9.83 -19.94 39.82
CA LYS A 114 9.26 -21.25 39.49
C LYS A 114 9.80 -21.79 38.15
N PRO A 115 11.09 -22.15 38.06
CA PRO A 115 11.73 -22.51 36.79
C PRO A 115 11.22 -23.82 36.17
N GLN A 116 10.65 -24.71 36.96
CA GLN A 116 10.11 -26.00 36.53
C GLN A 116 8.62 -25.95 36.15
N GLU A 117 7.94 -24.82 36.39
CA GLU A 117 6.52 -24.65 36.04
C GLU A 117 6.40 -24.21 34.58
N LEU A 118 6.06 -25.16 33.70
CA LEU A 118 6.00 -24.93 32.25
C LEU A 118 5.01 -23.84 31.87
N GLU A 119 3.85 -23.79 32.53
CA GLU A 119 2.78 -22.84 32.20
C GLU A 119 3.23 -21.38 32.43
N ILE A 120 3.94 -21.10 33.52
CA ILE A 120 4.49 -19.76 33.80
C ILE A 120 5.54 -19.38 32.75
N GLN A 121 6.43 -20.32 32.39
CA GLN A 121 7.48 -20.10 31.39
C GLN A 121 6.90 -19.83 30.00
N MET A 122 5.89 -20.61 29.60
CA MET A 122 5.19 -20.44 28.33
C MET A 122 4.38 -19.14 28.30
N ARG A 123 3.69 -18.77 29.39
CA ARG A 123 2.94 -17.52 29.47
C ARG A 123 3.86 -16.30 29.35
N TRP A 124 5.02 -16.34 30.01
CA TRP A 124 6.07 -15.33 29.83
C TRP A 124 6.50 -15.22 28.36
N PHE A 125 6.82 -16.35 27.74
CA PHE A 125 7.24 -16.41 26.34
C PHE A 125 6.16 -15.84 25.40
N THR A 126 4.92 -16.31 25.51
CA THR A 126 3.80 -15.90 24.66
C THR A 126 3.55 -14.40 24.77
N TYR A 127 3.47 -13.85 25.99
CA TYR A 127 3.27 -12.41 26.16
C TYR A 127 4.39 -11.59 25.55
N ALA A 128 5.65 -12.02 25.72
CA ALA A 128 6.77 -11.30 25.14
C ALA A 128 6.77 -11.38 23.59
N PHE A 129 6.51 -12.56 23.04
CA PHE A 129 6.50 -12.81 21.60
C PHE A 129 5.34 -12.09 20.89
N GLU A 130 4.15 -12.09 21.48
CA GLU A 130 2.96 -11.43 20.91
C GLU A 130 3.04 -9.90 20.97
N ASN A 131 3.80 -9.32 21.90
CA ASN A 131 3.99 -7.88 22.05
C ASN A 131 5.23 -7.32 21.34
N ASP A 132 5.87 -8.10 20.44
CA ASP A 132 7.11 -7.72 19.75
C ASP A 132 8.30 -7.41 20.70
N ASP A 133 8.28 -7.95 21.92
CA ASP A 133 9.38 -7.83 22.88
C ASP A 133 10.38 -8.98 22.68
N TRP A 134 11.17 -8.87 21.61
CA TRP A 134 12.12 -9.91 21.20
C TRP A 134 13.16 -10.20 22.28
N LYS A 135 13.56 -9.20 23.07
CA LYS A 135 14.53 -9.37 24.16
C LYS A 135 13.95 -10.23 25.29
N SER A 136 12.74 -9.92 25.72
CA SER A 136 12.05 -10.71 26.76
C SER A 136 11.73 -12.12 26.25
N ALA A 137 11.29 -12.24 24.99
CA ALA A 137 11.00 -13.52 24.37
C ALA A 137 12.27 -14.38 24.24
N GLN A 138 13.40 -13.79 23.86
CA GLN A 138 14.69 -14.46 23.74
C GLN A 138 15.15 -15.02 25.09
N LYS A 139 15.04 -14.24 26.18
CA LYS A 139 15.33 -14.72 27.54
C LYS A 139 14.41 -15.88 27.94
N ALA A 140 13.11 -15.77 27.65
CA ALA A 140 12.14 -16.81 27.93
C ALA A 140 12.47 -18.11 27.16
N ALA A 141 12.83 -18.01 25.87
CA ALA A 141 13.24 -19.16 25.07
C ALA A 141 14.53 -19.81 25.59
N MET A 142 15.50 -19.02 26.04
CA MET A 142 16.72 -19.56 26.67
C MET A 142 16.42 -20.29 27.98
N SER A 143 15.51 -19.74 28.80
CA SER A 143 15.02 -20.40 30.02
C SER A 143 14.31 -21.72 29.69
N LEU A 144 13.42 -21.72 28.70
CA LEU A 144 12.70 -22.91 28.25
C LEU A 144 13.66 -24.02 27.76
N GLN A 145 14.65 -23.70 26.93
CA GLN A 145 15.58 -24.73 26.42
C GLN A 145 16.53 -25.27 27.51
N SER A 146 16.82 -24.47 28.53
CA SER A 146 17.66 -24.88 29.66
C SER A 146 16.89 -25.76 30.65
N ASN A 147 15.66 -25.37 31.00
CA ASN A 147 14.85 -26.04 32.01
C ASN A 147 14.11 -27.27 31.46
N PHE A 148 13.78 -27.29 30.16
CA PHE A 148 13.06 -28.37 29.49
C PHE A 148 13.85 -28.94 28.30
N PRO A 149 15.08 -29.47 28.50
CA PRO A 149 15.99 -29.86 27.42
C PRO A 149 15.51 -31.06 26.59
N ARG A 150 14.49 -31.80 27.04
CA ARG A 150 13.86 -32.90 26.29
C ARG A 150 13.01 -32.40 25.13
N THR A 151 12.52 -31.16 25.20
CA THR A 151 11.65 -30.57 24.19
C THR A 151 12.48 -29.79 23.18
N ARG A 152 12.78 -30.46 22.06
CA ARG A 152 13.65 -29.96 20.99
C ARG A 152 13.29 -28.56 20.50
N LYS A 153 12.00 -28.28 20.27
CA LYS A 153 11.56 -27.00 19.68
C LYS A 153 12.06 -25.78 20.45
N TYR A 154 12.20 -25.86 21.78
CA TYR A 154 12.71 -24.75 22.58
C TYR A 154 14.16 -24.36 22.24
N TYR A 155 14.98 -25.32 21.81
CA TYR A 155 16.35 -25.02 21.35
C TYR A 155 16.34 -24.17 20.08
N PHE A 156 15.51 -24.53 19.10
CA PHE A 156 15.39 -23.79 17.85
C PHE A 156 14.61 -22.49 18.01
N TRP A 157 13.65 -22.40 18.93
CA TRP A 157 13.05 -21.12 19.34
C TRP A 157 14.10 -20.17 19.90
N ALA A 158 15.03 -20.67 20.71
CA ALA A 158 16.12 -19.85 21.23
C ALA A 158 17.05 -19.38 20.11
N ILE A 159 17.40 -20.23 19.14
CA ILE A 159 18.17 -19.83 17.94
C ILE A 159 17.43 -18.73 17.16
N PHE A 160 16.16 -18.98 16.85
CA PHE A 160 15.32 -18.06 16.09
C PHE A 160 15.17 -16.70 16.77
N LEU A 161 14.96 -16.66 18.09
CA LEU A 161 14.85 -15.39 18.81
C LEU A 161 16.18 -14.67 19.01
N CYS A 162 17.30 -15.40 19.07
CA CYS A 162 18.62 -14.75 18.96
C CYS A 162 18.78 -14.08 17.60
N HIS A 163 18.35 -14.73 16.52
CA HIS A 163 18.33 -14.16 15.16
C HIS A 163 17.43 -12.91 15.08
N LEU A 164 16.16 -13.00 15.51
CA LEU A 164 15.25 -11.85 15.51
C LEU A 164 15.79 -10.67 16.33
N THR A 165 16.39 -10.92 17.50
CA THR A 165 16.98 -9.85 18.32
C THR A 165 18.19 -9.23 17.64
N ALA A 166 18.94 -10.00 16.84
CA ALA A 166 20.09 -9.53 16.08
C ALA A 166 19.71 -8.65 14.87
N THR A 167 18.55 -8.89 14.27
CA THR A 167 18.04 -8.14 13.12
C THR A 167 17.11 -6.98 13.51
N ASP A 168 16.62 -6.95 14.75
CA ASP A 168 15.75 -5.88 15.23
C ASP A 168 16.45 -4.51 15.30
N SER A 169 15.80 -3.48 14.76
CA SER A 169 16.31 -2.11 14.74
C SER A 169 16.26 -1.44 16.11
N LYS A 170 15.45 -1.94 17.06
CA LYS A 170 15.40 -1.43 18.44
C LYS A 170 16.54 -1.96 19.32
N SER A 171 17.29 -2.96 18.86
CA SER A 171 18.45 -3.51 19.58
C SER A 171 19.69 -2.64 19.39
N SER A 172 20.49 -2.49 20.45
CA SER A 172 21.79 -1.81 20.38
C SER A 172 22.78 -2.62 19.53
N GLU A 173 23.80 -1.96 18.95
CA GLU A 173 24.82 -2.63 18.14
C GLU A 173 25.54 -3.77 18.88
N ALA A 174 25.84 -3.56 20.17
CA ALA A 174 26.46 -4.58 21.03
C ALA A 174 25.54 -5.80 21.21
N GLU A 175 24.24 -5.58 21.41
CA GLU A 175 23.24 -6.66 21.49
C GLU A 175 23.11 -7.38 20.15
N ARG A 176 23.03 -6.64 19.04
CA ARG A 176 22.92 -7.23 17.70
C ARG A 176 24.10 -8.15 17.40
N LYS A 177 25.32 -7.70 17.71
CA LYS A 177 26.54 -8.51 17.57
C LYS A 177 26.55 -9.73 18.49
N LEU A 178 26.16 -9.56 19.75
CA LEU A 178 26.12 -10.65 20.74
C LEU A 178 25.14 -11.74 20.32
N PHE A 179 23.88 -11.36 20.05
CA PHE A 179 22.83 -12.31 19.69
C PHE A 179 23.04 -12.91 18.29
N GLY A 180 23.60 -12.15 17.35
CA GLY A 180 24.00 -12.69 16.04
C GLY A 180 25.09 -13.75 16.17
N THR A 181 26.10 -13.50 17.00
CA THR A 181 27.16 -14.49 17.30
C THR A 181 26.58 -15.74 17.99
N LEU A 182 25.65 -15.54 18.92
CA LEU A 182 25.01 -16.64 19.64
C LEU A 182 24.13 -17.49 18.73
N ALA A 183 23.30 -16.85 17.89
CA ALA A 183 22.46 -17.52 16.90
C ALA A 183 23.31 -18.37 15.95
N TYR A 184 24.37 -17.78 15.38
CA TYR A 184 25.32 -18.49 14.52
C TYR A 184 25.94 -19.69 15.24
N ARG A 185 26.54 -19.51 16.42
CA ARG A 185 27.20 -20.61 17.14
C ARG A 185 26.23 -21.74 17.49
N MET A 186 25.02 -21.43 17.92
CA MET A 186 24.01 -22.43 18.27
C MET A 186 23.51 -23.20 17.04
N ALA A 187 23.28 -22.51 15.92
CA ALA A 187 22.83 -23.08 14.67
C ALA A 187 23.93 -23.91 13.97
N SER A 188 25.16 -23.40 13.90
CA SER A 188 26.31 -24.15 13.36
C SER A 188 26.60 -25.41 14.18
N LYS A 189 26.54 -25.32 15.51
CA LYS A 189 26.67 -26.51 16.36
C LYS A 189 25.55 -27.54 16.10
N ALA A 190 24.33 -27.08 15.80
CA ALA A 190 23.23 -27.96 15.42
C ALA A 190 23.51 -28.66 14.08
N ALA A 191 24.09 -27.94 13.11
CA ALA A 191 24.49 -28.50 11.81
C ALA A 191 25.65 -29.51 11.94
N GLU A 192 26.69 -29.18 12.70
CA GLU A 192 27.83 -30.08 12.97
C GLU A 192 27.42 -31.37 13.70
N SER A 193 26.31 -31.33 14.44
CA SER A 193 25.79 -32.50 15.17
C SER A 193 25.02 -33.47 14.28
N VAL A 194 24.83 -33.17 12.99
CA VAL A 194 24.15 -34.05 12.03
C VAL A 194 25.12 -35.17 11.59
N PRO A 195 24.81 -36.45 11.84
CA PRO A 195 25.66 -37.56 11.43
C PRO A 195 25.84 -37.62 9.90
N SER A 196 27.02 -38.03 9.45
CA SER A 196 27.30 -38.22 8.03
C SER A 196 26.55 -39.41 7.42
N ASP A 197 26.26 -40.46 8.21
CA ASP A 197 25.38 -41.57 7.83
C ASP A 197 24.19 -41.70 8.81
N PRO A 198 22.96 -41.40 8.37
CA PRO A 198 21.75 -41.53 9.20
C PRO A 198 21.44 -42.97 9.65
N LYS A 199 22.02 -43.99 8.98
CA LYS A 199 21.76 -45.40 9.29
C LYS A 199 22.61 -45.92 10.44
N GLU A 200 23.75 -45.28 10.72
CA GLU A 200 24.72 -45.75 11.73
C GLU A 200 24.52 -45.11 13.11
N SER A 201 23.84 -43.97 13.22
CA SER A 201 23.59 -43.30 14.51
C SER A 201 22.33 -42.41 14.47
N PRO A 202 21.43 -42.49 15.48
CA PRO A 202 20.29 -41.59 15.57
C PRO A 202 20.77 -40.15 15.79
N SER A 203 20.19 -39.21 15.04
CA SER A 203 20.52 -37.79 15.17
C SER A 203 20.26 -37.29 16.60
N PRO A 204 21.21 -36.59 17.24
CA PRO A 204 20.97 -35.96 18.53
C PRO A 204 19.74 -35.04 18.51
N PRO A 205 19.01 -34.88 19.62
CA PRO A 205 17.83 -34.02 19.66
C PRO A 205 18.08 -32.57 19.22
N LYS A 206 19.31 -32.05 19.40
CA LYS A 206 19.70 -30.69 19.02
C LYS A 206 20.28 -30.57 17.61
N ALA A 207 20.46 -31.68 16.89
CA ALA A 207 20.91 -31.66 15.50
C ALA A 207 19.82 -31.14 14.57
N ILE A 208 20.19 -30.60 13.41
CA ILE A 208 19.23 -30.24 12.35
C ILE A 208 18.62 -31.53 11.79
N GLN A 209 17.29 -31.54 11.65
CA GLN A 209 16.54 -32.71 11.15
C GLN A 209 15.46 -32.32 10.13
N THR A 210 15.09 -31.04 10.05
CA THR A 210 14.09 -30.55 9.09
C THR A 210 14.69 -29.52 8.15
N THR A 211 14.06 -29.36 6.98
CA THR A 211 14.39 -28.33 6.00
C THR A 211 14.28 -26.92 6.59
N GLU A 212 13.24 -26.64 7.39
CA GLU A 212 13.04 -25.33 8.03
C GLU A 212 14.17 -24.94 9.01
N GLU A 213 14.77 -25.91 9.70
CA GLU A 213 15.90 -25.65 10.60
C GLU A 213 17.18 -25.36 9.83
N LEU A 214 17.37 -26.03 8.68
CA LEU A 214 18.45 -25.70 7.76
C LEU A 214 18.24 -24.33 7.12
N LEU A 215 17.01 -24.00 6.71
CA LEU A 215 16.66 -22.67 6.21
C LEU A 215 16.90 -21.58 7.25
N LEU A 216 16.61 -21.84 8.53
CA LEU A 216 16.94 -20.92 9.62
C LEU A 216 18.45 -20.66 9.71
N LEU A 217 19.29 -21.71 9.58
CA LEU A 217 20.74 -21.54 9.53
C LEU A 217 21.18 -20.75 8.29
N VAL A 218 20.66 -21.08 7.11
CA VAL A 218 20.91 -20.32 5.87
C VAL A 218 20.58 -18.84 6.10
N LYS A 219 19.43 -18.54 6.72
CA LYS A 219 18.99 -17.17 6.99
C LYS A 219 19.92 -16.41 7.93
N ILE A 220 20.43 -17.09 8.94
CA ILE A 220 21.44 -16.53 9.86
C ILE A 220 22.75 -16.24 9.12
N LEU A 221 23.17 -17.10 8.19
CA LEU A 221 24.35 -16.88 7.37
C LEU A 221 24.15 -15.73 6.36
N GLU A 222 22.98 -15.64 5.74
CA GLU A 222 22.61 -14.56 4.82
C GLU A 222 22.68 -13.20 5.51
N THR A 223 22.08 -13.07 6.68
CA THR A 223 22.05 -11.80 7.44
C THR A 223 23.41 -11.39 8.00
N GLN A 224 24.41 -12.26 7.93
CA GLN A 224 25.80 -12.00 8.31
C GLN A 224 26.72 -11.89 7.08
N ASP A 225 26.18 -11.85 5.86
CA ASP A 225 26.90 -11.77 4.58
C ASP A 225 27.87 -12.96 4.34
N ARG A 226 27.58 -14.13 4.92
CA ARG A 226 28.44 -15.34 4.84
C ARG A 226 28.03 -16.27 3.70
N HIS A 227 27.84 -15.71 2.52
CA HIS A 227 27.30 -16.43 1.35
C HIS A 227 28.18 -17.60 0.89
N SER A 228 29.51 -17.48 1.01
CA SER A 228 30.43 -18.57 0.65
C SER A 228 30.30 -19.80 1.57
N GLU A 229 29.90 -19.60 2.83
CA GLU A 229 29.62 -20.71 3.75
C GLU A 229 28.30 -21.40 3.45
N ILE A 230 27.30 -20.66 2.95
CA ILE A 230 26.05 -21.24 2.46
C ILE A 230 26.34 -22.20 1.31
N VAL A 231 27.15 -21.78 0.33
CA VAL A 231 27.53 -22.64 -0.79
C VAL A 231 28.23 -23.92 -0.30
N LYS A 232 29.21 -23.80 0.60
CA LYS A 232 29.92 -24.95 1.19
C LYS A 232 28.99 -25.88 1.99
N LEU A 233 28.04 -25.31 2.73
CA LEU A 233 27.04 -26.07 3.47
C LEU A 233 26.16 -26.88 2.51
N LEU A 234 25.73 -26.27 1.40
CA LEU A 234 24.89 -26.89 0.38
C LEU A 234 25.65 -27.90 -0.51
N ASP A 235 26.98 -27.86 -0.51
CA ASP A 235 27.86 -28.87 -1.12
C ASP A 235 28.14 -30.09 -0.21
N SER A 236 27.80 -30.01 1.09
CA SER A 236 28.10 -31.09 2.04
C SER A 236 27.26 -32.35 1.80
N GLU A 237 27.80 -33.53 2.13
CA GLU A 237 27.04 -34.79 1.96
C GLU A 237 25.93 -34.96 3.01
N SER A 238 26.13 -34.43 4.23
CA SER A 238 25.21 -34.60 5.36
C SER A 238 24.02 -33.64 5.36
N LEU A 239 24.23 -32.39 4.93
CA LEU A 239 23.21 -31.32 4.93
C LEU A 239 23.09 -30.59 3.59
N GLY A 240 23.86 -30.98 2.58
CA GLY A 240 23.80 -30.35 1.27
C GLY A 240 22.65 -30.85 0.42
N LEU A 241 22.64 -30.46 -0.86
CA LEU A 241 21.51 -30.67 -1.76
C LEU A 241 21.09 -32.15 -1.87
N ASN A 242 22.06 -33.07 -1.93
CA ASN A 242 21.80 -34.50 -2.06
C ASN A 242 21.53 -35.20 -0.72
N SER A 243 21.53 -34.47 0.39
CA SER A 243 21.29 -35.05 1.71
C SER A 243 19.86 -35.57 1.85
N PRO A 244 19.61 -36.53 2.77
CA PRO A 244 18.27 -37.02 3.07
C PRO A 244 17.31 -35.94 3.61
N VAL A 245 17.86 -34.83 4.13
CA VAL A 245 17.07 -33.71 4.66
C VAL A 245 16.58 -32.81 3.52
N VAL A 246 17.45 -32.51 2.54
CA VAL A 246 17.15 -31.55 1.45
C VAL A 246 16.56 -32.24 0.22
N GLN A 247 17.01 -33.45 -0.12
CA GLN A 247 16.47 -34.27 -1.23
C GLN A 247 16.40 -33.53 -2.58
N ASN A 248 17.39 -32.67 -2.84
CA ASN A 248 17.50 -31.83 -4.03
C ASN A 248 16.29 -30.91 -4.27
N ASP A 249 15.67 -30.43 -3.18
CA ASP A 249 14.59 -29.44 -3.21
C ASP A 249 15.04 -28.15 -3.92
N TRP A 250 14.18 -27.68 -4.84
CA TRP A 250 14.48 -26.53 -5.71
C TRP A 250 14.70 -25.23 -4.94
N THR A 251 14.10 -25.07 -3.75
CA THR A 251 14.31 -23.92 -2.87
C THR A 251 15.78 -23.80 -2.47
N PHE A 252 16.43 -24.91 -2.16
CA PHE A 252 17.85 -24.93 -1.79
C PHE A 252 18.76 -24.83 -3.02
N VAL A 253 18.33 -25.33 -4.18
CA VAL A 253 19.03 -25.08 -5.45
C VAL A 253 19.05 -23.57 -5.73
N GLY A 254 17.90 -22.90 -5.64
CA GLY A 254 17.79 -21.44 -5.78
C GLY A 254 18.62 -20.70 -4.74
N THR A 255 18.62 -21.15 -3.48
CA THR A 255 19.47 -20.59 -2.41
C THR A 255 20.96 -20.69 -2.76
N LYS A 256 21.39 -21.82 -3.35
CA LYS A 256 22.79 -21.99 -3.79
C LYS A 256 23.13 -21.08 -4.97
N VAL A 257 22.22 -20.95 -5.93
CA VAL A 257 22.37 -20.04 -7.09
C VAL A 257 22.56 -18.59 -6.60
N ASP A 258 21.68 -18.11 -5.73
CA ASP A 258 21.78 -16.78 -5.12
C ASP A 258 23.05 -16.63 -4.25
N GLY A 259 23.40 -17.67 -3.49
CA GLY A 259 24.62 -17.70 -2.69
C GLY A 259 25.92 -17.61 -3.53
N LEU A 260 25.99 -18.29 -4.68
CA LEU A 260 27.11 -18.22 -5.61
C LEU A 260 27.26 -16.82 -6.23
N GLU A 261 26.14 -16.20 -6.61
CA GLU A 261 26.10 -14.83 -7.13
C GLU A 261 26.57 -13.81 -6.08
N LYS A 262 25.98 -13.83 -4.88
CA LYS A 262 26.32 -12.90 -3.80
C LYS A 262 27.73 -13.12 -3.23
N ALA A 263 28.25 -14.35 -3.25
CA ALA A 263 29.62 -14.63 -2.85
C ALA A 263 30.67 -14.22 -3.91
N GLY A 264 30.26 -13.84 -5.12
CA GLY A 264 31.16 -13.53 -6.23
C GLY A 264 31.94 -14.75 -6.73
N MET A 265 31.42 -15.96 -6.50
CA MET A 265 32.04 -17.22 -6.92
C MET A 265 31.70 -17.53 -8.39
N TRP A 266 32.11 -16.63 -9.29
CA TRP A 266 31.67 -16.63 -10.69
C TRP A 266 32.11 -17.87 -11.46
N THR A 267 33.30 -18.41 -11.17
CA THR A 267 33.82 -19.61 -11.82
C THR A 267 33.02 -20.85 -11.43
N GLU A 268 32.77 -21.05 -10.13
CA GLU A 268 31.91 -22.13 -9.65
C GLU A 268 30.46 -21.93 -10.11
N GLY A 269 29.98 -20.68 -10.08
CA GLY A 269 28.64 -20.28 -10.53
C GLY A 269 28.39 -20.65 -11.99
N LEU A 270 29.34 -20.34 -12.88
CA LEU A 270 29.25 -20.69 -14.30
C LEU A 270 29.21 -22.20 -14.52
N VAL A 271 30.06 -22.96 -13.82
CA VAL A 271 30.10 -24.42 -13.94
C VAL A 271 28.80 -25.01 -13.41
N TYR A 272 28.33 -24.54 -12.26
CA TYR A 272 27.11 -25.01 -11.63
C TYR A 272 25.87 -24.74 -12.50
N ALA A 273 25.74 -23.52 -13.04
CA ALA A 273 24.65 -23.17 -13.95
C ALA A 273 24.66 -24.04 -15.22
N LYS A 274 25.83 -24.27 -15.82
CA LYS A 274 25.96 -25.17 -16.99
C LYS A 274 25.58 -26.62 -16.66
N ASN A 275 25.93 -27.11 -15.46
CA ASN A 275 25.58 -28.45 -15.03
C ASN A 275 24.07 -28.61 -14.81
N LEU A 276 23.41 -27.60 -14.24
CA LEU A 276 21.94 -27.59 -14.12
C LEU A 276 21.26 -27.57 -15.50
N LEU A 277 21.77 -26.77 -16.42
CA LEU A 277 21.23 -26.61 -17.78
C LEU A 277 21.74 -27.66 -18.78
N ALA A 278 22.49 -28.68 -18.33
CA ALA A 278 23.02 -29.70 -19.21
C ALA A 278 21.88 -30.51 -19.84
N ILE A 279 21.93 -30.71 -21.17
CA ILE A 279 20.89 -31.45 -21.90
C ILE A 279 21.02 -32.95 -21.61
N PRO A 280 20.00 -33.58 -21.00
CA PRO A 280 20.05 -34.99 -20.68
C PRO A 280 19.82 -35.89 -21.90
N SER A 281 20.36 -37.11 -21.85
CA SER A 281 20.11 -38.13 -22.88
C SER A 281 18.81 -38.92 -22.64
N ASP A 282 18.35 -38.99 -21.39
CA ASP A 282 17.12 -39.70 -20.99
C ASP A 282 15.86 -38.80 -21.08
N GLU A 283 14.74 -39.39 -21.50
CA GLU A 283 13.44 -38.71 -21.65
C GLU A 283 12.84 -38.24 -20.32
N ASN A 284 13.08 -38.96 -19.22
CA ASN A 284 12.63 -38.52 -17.89
C ASN A 284 13.41 -37.31 -17.38
N GLU A 285 14.71 -37.27 -17.63
CA GLU A 285 15.57 -36.14 -17.27
C GLU A 285 15.28 -34.91 -18.16
N LYS A 286 14.83 -35.09 -19.40
CA LYS A 286 14.35 -33.97 -20.25
C LYS A 286 13.14 -33.25 -19.66
N LYS A 287 12.27 -33.93 -18.91
CA LYS A 287 11.18 -33.27 -18.17
C LYS A 287 11.72 -32.44 -17.02
N ALA A 288 12.69 -32.97 -16.27
CA ALA A 288 13.37 -32.22 -15.21
C ALA A 288 14.15 -31.01 -15.75
N LEU A 289 14.58 -31.01 -17.02
CA LEU A 289 15.19 -29.84 -17.65
C LEU A 289 14.24 -28.64 -17.74
N GLN A 290 12.92 -28.85 -17.83
CA GLN A 290 11.96 -27.74 -17.84
C GLN A 290 11.93 -26.98 -16.52
N GLU A 291 12.06 -27.68 -15.38
CA GLU A 291 12.17 -27.06 -14.05
C GLU A 291 13.50 -26.31 -13.89
N ARG A 292 14.56 -26.80 -14.57
CA ARG A 292 15.89 -26.18 -14.55
C ARG A 292 16.05 -25.02 -15.51
N ASP A 293 15.18 -24.90 -16.51
CA ASP A 293 15.09 -23.76 -17.42
C ASP A 293 14.48 -22.54 -16.71
N ASP A 294 15.11 -22.13 -15.62
CA ASP A 294 14.71 -21.04 -14.74
C ASP A 294 15.60 -19.82 -14.97
N TRP A 295 14.99 -18.62 -14.98
CA TRP A 295 15.72 -17.38 -15.24
C TRP A 295 16.84 -17.13 -14.22
N ALA A 296 16.69 -17.52 -12.95
CA ALA A 296 17.75 -17.34 -11.94
C ALA A 296 19.03 -18.10 -12.32
N VAL A 297 18.91 -19.31 -12.89
CA VAL A 297 20.04 -20.12 -13.34
C VAL A 297 20.71 -19.49 -14.56
N TRP A 298 19.92 -19.04 -15.54
CA TRP A 298 20.42 -18.32 -16.71
C TRP A 298 21.06 -16.97 -16.35
N ASN A 299 20.47 -16.24 -15.40
CA ASN A 299 21.00 -14.99 -14.89
C ASN A 299 22.35 -15.22 -14.21
N LEU A 300 22.51 -16.26 -13.36
CA LEU A 300 23.80 -16.62 -12.78
C LEU A 300 24.83 -16.93 -13.87
N LEU A 301 24.46 -17.66 -14.93
CA LEU A 301 25.34 -17.94 -16.07
C LEU A 301 25.79 -16.63 -16.73
N VAL A 302 24.85 -15.74 -17.08
CA VAL A 302 25.12 -14.46 -17.73
C VAL A 302 25.96 -13.54 -16.83
N ALA A 303 25.60 -13.40 -15.57
CA ALA A 303 26.31 -12.60 -14.58
C ALA A 303 27.74 -13.12 -14.37
N SER A 304 27.93 -14.44 -14.27
CA SER A 304 29.25 -15.06 -14.16
C SER A 304 30.13 -14.75 -15.37
N VAL A 305 29.59 -14.85 -16.59
CA VAL A 305 30.31 -14.50 -17.83
C VAL A 305 30.71 -13.03 -17.83
N ARG A 306 29.78 -12.13 -17.51
CA ARG A 306 30.02 -10.67 -17.46
C ARG A 306 31.10 -10.30 -16.45
N ASN A 307 31.13 -10.93 -15.28
CA ASN A 307 32.09 -10.64 -14.21
C ASN A 307 33.46 -11.30 -14.43
N ILE A 308 33.51 -12.52 -15.00
CA ILE A 308 34.78 -13.15 -15.41
C ILE A 308 35.44 -12.34 -16.53
N ASN A 309 34.64 -11.78 -17.44
CA ASN A 309 35.06 -10.86 -18.49
C ASN A 309 36.25 -11.38 -19.33
N ASN A 310 36.17 -12.63 -19.78
CA ASN A 310 37.18 -13.29 -20.61
C ASN A 310 36.55 -13.74 -21.94
N ALA A 311 37.22 -13.46 -23.06
CA ALA A 311 36.78 -13.83 -24.40
C ALA A 311 36.51 -15.35 -24.58
N GLU A 312 37.32 -16.21 -23.98
CA GLU A 312 37.14 -17.66 -24.02
C GLU A 312 35.86 -18.08 -23.28
N THR A 313 35.64 -17.51 -22.10
CA THR A 313 34.45 -17.77 -21.29
C THR A 313 33.18 -17.29 -21.98
N THR A 314 33.20 -16.09 -22.56
CA THR A 314 32.10 -15.52 -23.34
C THR A 314 31.77 -16.38 -24.55
N SER A 315 32.78 -16.75 -25.34
CA SER A 315 32.60 -17.60 -26.52
C SER A 315 32.06 -18.98 -26.13
N GLY A 316 32.61 -19.59 -25.07
CA GLY A 316 32.14 -20.87 -24.56
C GLY A 316 30.71 -20.83 -24.03
N ALA A 317 30.27 -19.73 -23.41
CA ALA A 317 28.89 -19.54 -22.97
C ALA A 317 27.94 -19.33 -24.16
N GLN A 318 28.32 -18.55 -25.17
CA GLN A 318 27.54 -18.37 -26.39
C GLN A 318 27.34 -19.70 -27.15
N ILE A 319 28.39 -20.53 -27.24
CA ILE A 319 28.30 -21.87 -27.84
C ILE A 319 27.34 -22.74 -27.04
N PHE A 320 27.44 -22.71 -25.71
CA PHE A 320 26.54 -23.47 -24.83
C PHE A 320 25.08 -23.06 -25.02
N ILE A 321 24.78 -21.75 -25.02
CA ILE A 321 23.42 -21.23 -25.23
C ILE A 321 22.89 -21.64 -26.62
N LYS A 322 23.70 -21.50 -27.67
CA LYS A 322 23.30 -21.93 -29.03
C LYS A 322 23.00 -23.44 -29.08
N HIS A 323 23.85 -24.26 -28.45
CA HIS A 323 23.61 -25.69 -28.35
C HIS A 323 22.32 -26.00 -27.58
N PHE A 324 22.07 -25.29 -26.47
CA PHE A 324 20.82 -25.39 -25.73
C PHE A 324 19.61 -25.04 -26.58
N LEU A 325 19.65 -23.92 -27.30
CA LEU A 325 18.57 -23.47 -28.19
C LEU A 325 18.33 -24.41 -29.37
N ASN A 326 19.34 -25.13 -29.85
CA ASN A 326 19.13 -26.16 -30.87
C ASN A 326 18.33 -27.36 -30.32
N ALA A 327 18.56 -27.73 -29.06
CA ALA A 327 17.84 -28.82 -28.41
C ALA A 327 16.45 -28.38 -27.88
N VAL A 328 16.35 -27.14 -27.39
CA VAL A 328 15.13 -26.56 -26.80
C VAL A 328 14.84 -25.19 -27.46
N PRO A 329 14.41 -25.15 -28.74
CA PRO A 329 14.24 -23.89 -29.47
C PRO A 329 13.20 -22.93 -28.87
N LYS A 330 12.26 -23.46 -28.09
CA LYS A 330 11.15 -22.70 -27.46
C LYS A 330 11.51 -22.13 -26.08
N SER A 331 12.73 -22.34 -25.56
CA SER A 331 13.13 -21.78 -24.27
C SER A 331 13.24 -20.25 -24.36
N ARG A 332 12.29 -19.56 -23.71
CA ARG A 332 12.31 -18.09 -23.58
C ARG A 332 13.55 -17.63 -22.81
N ASN A 333 13.90 -18.31 -21.73
CA ASN A 333 15.02 -17.91 -20.87
C ASN A 333 16.38 -18.03 -21.59
N ALA A 334 16.61 -19.10 -22.35
CA ALA A 334 17.83 -19.24 -23.15
C ALA A 334 17.93 -18.18 -24.27
N GLN A 335 16.82 -17.86 -24.92
CA GLN A 335 16.77 -16.79 -25.93
C GLN A 335 17.07 -15.42 -25.31
N LEU A 336 16.50 -15.13 -24.13
CA LEU A 336 16.78 -13.90 -23.39
C LEU A 336 18.24 -13.86 -22.91
N ALA A 337 18.80 -14.96 -22.42
CA ALA A 337 20.21 -15.03 -22.02
C ALA A 337 21.15 -14.74 -23.21
N GLN A 338 20.82 -15.25 -24.40
CA GLN A 338 21.55 -14.92 -25.63
C GLN A 338 21.48 -13.41 -25.92
N LEU A 339 20.28 -12.84 -25.87
CA LEU A 339 20.06 -11.41 -26.15
C LEU A 339 20.76 -10.52 -25.11
N ASP A 340 20.77 -10.92 -23.83
CA ASP A 340 21.46 -10.23 -22.75
C ASP A 340 22.99 -10.23 -22.92
N LEU A 341 23.59 -11.34 -23.40
CA LEU A 341 25.02 -11.37 -23.71
C LEU A 341 25.36 -10.52 -24.94
N ILE A 342 24.52 -10.52 -25.97
CA ILE A 342 24.72 -9.69 -27.16
C ILE A 342 24.61 -8.21 -26.80
N HIS A 343 23.57 -7.82 -26.05
CA HIS A 343 23.39 -6.45 -25.59
C HIS A 343 24.56 -5.97 -24.73
N TRP A 344 25.04 -6.80 -23.80
CA TRP A 344 26.26 -6.50 -23.03
C TRP A 344 27.50 -6.41 -23.94
N GLY A 345 27.61 -7.26 -24.96
CA GLY A 345 28.66 -7.20 -25.96
C GLY A 345 28.69 -5.87 -26.72
N VAL A 346 27.52 -5.33 -27.06
CA VAL A 346 27.39 -3.99 -27.66
C VAL A 346 27.78 -2.89 -26.68
N GLN A 347 27.32 -2.97 -25.43
CA GLN A 347 27.67 -1.98 -24.39
C GLN A 347 29.17 -1.96 -24.07
N SER A 348 29.84 -3.10 -24.14
CA SER A 348 31.29 -3.24 -23.94
C SER A 348 32.13 -2.94 -25.20
N GLY A 349 31.48 -2.70 -26.35
CA GLY A 349 32.15 -2.43 -27.62
C GLY A 349 32.74 -3.66 -28.33
N SER A 350 32.43 -4.87 -27.87
CA SER A 350 32.89 -6.13 -28.46
C SER A 350 32.01 -6.62 -29.62
N LEU A 351 30.76 -6.15 -29.69
CA LEU A 351 29.81 -6.42 -30.76
C LEU A 351 29.27 -5.10 -31.35
N SER A 352 28.76 -5.18 -32.57
CA SER A 352 28.15 -4.04 -33.26
C SER A 352 26.66 -3.91 -32.91
N LYS A 353 26.10 -2.72 -33.12
CA LYS A 353 24.64 -2.51 -32.97
C LYS A 353 23.83 -3.30 -34.00
N ASP A 354 24.42 -3.66 -35.14
CA ASP A 354 23.79 -4.52 -36.14
C ASP A 354 23.63 -5.98 -35.65
N ASP A 355 24.53 -6.44 -34.78
CA ASP A 355 24.40 -7.75 -34.12
C ASP A 355 23.19 -7.75 -33.18
N LEU A 356 23.01 -6.68 -32.41
CA LEU A 356 21.85 -6.50 -31.55
C LEU A 356 20.55 -6.40 -32.37
N TYR A 357 20.55 -5.63 -33.47
CA TYR A 357 19.41 -5.54 -34.37
C TYR A 357 19.01 -6.92 -34.90
N SER A 358 19.99 -7.71 -35.36
CA SER A 358 19.77 -9.05 -35.90
C SER A 358 19.23 -10.01 -34.84
N ALA A 359 19.78 -9.97 -33.62
CA ALA A 359 19.32 -10.80 -32.50
C ALA A 359 17.92 -10.40 -32.02
N SER A 360 17.62 -9.11 -31.91
CA SER A 360 16.27 -8.62 -31.59
C SER A 360 15.25 -9.02 -32.65
N LYS A 361 15.66 -9.01 -33.92
CA LYS A 361 14.81 -9.43 -35.04
C LYS A 361 14.48 -10.92 -34.95
N GLU A 362 15.50 -11.74 -34.75
CA GLU A 362 15.34 -13.19 -34.56
C GLU A 362 14.46 -13.51 -33.34
N TYR A 363 14.63 -12.78 -32.24
CA TYR A 363 13.77 -12.91 -31.06
C TYR A 363 12.31 -12.56 -31.37
N PHE A 364 12.07 -11.45 -32.07
CA PHE A 364 10.74 -11.03 -32.47
C PHE A 364 10.08 -12.08 -33.38
N ASP A 365 10.77 -12.58 -34.40
CA ASP A 365 10.21 -13.56 -35.33
C ASP A 365 9.77 -14.85 -34.63
N ARG A 366 10.53 -15.28 -33.61
CA ARG A 366 10.21 -16.46 -32.80
C ARG A 366 9.05 -16.23 -31.81
N ASN A 367 8.88 -15.00 -31.33
CA ASN A 367 7.99 -14.69 -30.20
C ASN A 367 6.87 -13.68 -30.51
N LYS A 368 6.73 -13.19 -31.74
CA LYS A 368 5.76 -12.13 -32.10
C LYS A 368 4.32 -12.45 -31.69
N SER A 369 3.90 -13.72 -31.73
CA SER A 369 2.58 -14.16 -31.28
C SER A 369 2.46 -14.43 -29.77
N LYS A 370 3.43 -14.01 -28.96
CA LYS A 370 3.45 -14.15 -27.49
C LYS A 370 3.28 -12.80 -26.79
N LEU A 371 2.42 -12.75 -25.77
CA LEU A 371 2.09 -11.51 -25.04
C LEU A 371 3.30 -10.85 -24.36
N TYR A 372 4.31 -11.63 -23.99
CA TYR A 372 5.53 -11.12 -23.35
C TYR A 372 6.56 -10.51 -24.32
N CYS A 373 6.38 -10.64 -25.64
CA CYS A 373 7.38 -10.24 -26.63
C CYS A 373 7.75 -8.75 -26.54
N PHE A 374 6.75 -7.87 -26.44
CA PHE A 374 6.98 -6.44 -26.23
C PHE A 374 7.80 -6.17 -24.96
N GLY A 375 7.36 -6.72 -23.81
CA GLY A 375 8.01 -6.49 -22.51
C GLY A 375 9.45 -6.99 -22.47
N ASP A 376 9.72 -8.13 -23.12
CA ASP A 376 11.07 -8.68 -23.24
C ASP A 376 11.99 -7.78 -24.07
N LEU A 377 11.52 -7.31 -25.22
CA LEU A 377 12.31 -6.48 -26.14
C LEU A 377 12.54 -5.05 -25.61
N GLN A 378 11.65 -4.55 -24.73
CA GLN A 378 11.71 -3.18 -24.21
C GLN A 378 13.07 -2.84 -23.56
N LYS A 379 13.72 -3.81 -22.91
CA LYS A 379 15.04 -3.65 -22.27
C LYS A 379 16.18 -3.46 -23.28
N TYR A 380 16.10 -4.10 -24.45
CA TYR A 380 17.22 -4.25 -25.37
C TYR A 380 17.22 -3.25 -26.52
N LEU A 381 16.03 -2.91 -27.02
CA LEU A 381 15.87 -2.01 -28.17
C LEU A 381 16.45 -0.60 -27.94
N PRO A 382 16.45 0.01 -26.73
CA PRO A 382 17.13 1.28 -26.49
C PRO A 382 18.65 1.27 -26.80
N GLY A 383 19.28 0.09 -26.88
CA GLY A 383 20.68 -0.05 -27.29
C GLY A 383 20.93 0.17 -28.80
N LEU A 384 19.86 0.20 -29.61
CA LEU A 384 19.92 0.51 -31.04
C LEU A 384 19.98 2.02 -31.29
N GLU A 385 20.48 2.43 -32.45
CA GLU A 385 20.41 3.84 -32.89
C GLU A 385 18.99 4.21 -33.34
N LYS A 386 18.69 5.51 -33.37
CA LYS A 386 17.36 6.02 -33.77
C LYS A 386 16.91 5.47 -35.13
N ASP A 387 17.81 5.42 -36.12
CA ASP A 387 17.52 4.82 -37.43
C ASP A 387 17.25 3.30 -37.33
N GLY A 388 18.08 2.58 -36.57
CA GLY A 388 17.90 1.14 -36.34
C GLY A 388 16.58 0.81 -35.63
N LEU A 389 16.16 1.63 -34.66
CA LEU A 389 14.86 1.53 -34.00
C LEU A 389 13.70 1.75 -34.97
N SER A 390 13.75 2.81 -35.78
CA SER A 390 12.74 3.08 -36.81
C SER A 390 12.62 1.92 -37.80
N ARG A 391 13.75 1.43 -38.32
CA ARG A 391 13.79 0.26 -39.20
C ARG A 391 13.22 -1.00 -38.54
N PHE A 392 13.51 -1.21 -37.25
CA PHE A 392 12.98 -2.35 -36.49
C PHE A 392 11.46 -2.28 -36.36
N VAL A 393 10.92 -1.13 -35.94
CA VAL A 393 9.47 -0.96 -35.80
C VAL A 393 8.77 -1.13 -37.15
N GLU A 394 9.28 -0.53 -38.22
CA GLU A 394 8.75 -0.73 -39.58
C GLU A 394 8.77 -2.20 -40.00
N TYR A 395 9.83 -2.93 -39.66
CA TYR A 395 9.92 -4.36 -39.89
C TYR A 395 8.81 -5.12 -39.14
N THR A 396 8.58 -4.79 -37.87
CA THR A 396 7.54 -5.44 -37.08
C THR A 396 6.14 -5.19 -37.66
N LEU A 397 5.85 -3.96 -38.11
CA LEU A 397 4.55 -3.61 -38.71
C LEU A 397 4.29 -4.32 -40.05
N LYS A 398 5.34 -4.62 -40.83
CA LYS A 398 5.21 -5.33 -42.13
C LYS A 398 5.08 -6.84 -41.99
N THR A 399 5.61 -7.45 -40.93
CA THR A 399 5.77 -8.92 -40.81
C THR A 399 4.56 -9.60 -40.12
N GLN A 400 3.39 -8.96 -40.22
CA GLN A 400 2.12 -9.35 -39.60
C GLN A 400 1.37 -10.37 -40.46
N GLU A 401 1.95 -11.55 -40.69
CA GLU A 401 1.24 -12.63 -41.39
C GLU A 401 0.11 -13.23 -40.53
N SER A 402 -1.03 -13.49 -41.17
CA SER A 402 -2.24 -14.08 -40.60
C SER A 402 -2.03 -15.55 -40.24
N GLU A 403 -1.89 -15.84 -38.95
CA GLU A 403 -2.00 -17.20 -38.41
C GLU A 403 -3.43 -17.74 -38.60
N SER A 404 -3.55 -19.07 -38.77
CA SER A 404 -4.81 -19.78 -39.05
C SER A 404 -5.88 -19.59 -37.97
N ASP A 405 -7.14 -19.65 -38.41
CA ASP A 405 -8.31 -18.90 -37.94
C ASP A 405 -8.98 -19.32 -36.61
N THR A 406 -8.30 -20.00 -35.67
CA THR A 406 -9.00 -20.57 -34.49
C THR A 406 -8.30 -20.44 -33.14
N SER A 407 -7.21 -19.67 -33.01
CA SER A 407 -6.54 -19.49 -31.70
C SER A 407 -6.96 -18.22 -30.94
N PRO A 408 -7.06 -18.24 -29.60
CA PRO A 408 -7.32 -17.04 -28.77
C PRO A 408 -6.18 -16.02 -28.79
N PHE A 409 -5.02 -16.37 -29.39
CA PHE A 409 -3.87 -15.48 -29.57
C PHE A 409 -3.80 -14.86 -30.97
N LYS A 410 -4.88 -14.99 -31.75
CA LYS A 410 -5.02 -14.32 -33.06
C LYS A 410 -4.80 -12.82 -32.89
N GLY A 411 -3.92 -12.24 -33.71
CA GLY A 411 -3.63 -10.80 -33.69
C GLY A 411 -2.60 -10.33 -32.64
N VAL A 412 -2.05 -11.21 -31.79
CA VAL A 412 -1.02 -10.81 -30.79
C VAL A 412 0.23 -10.21 -31.44
N ALA A 413 0.62 -10.67 -32.63
CA ALA A 413 1.73 -10.08 -33.37
C ALA A 413 1.46 -8.60 -33.75
N VAL A 414 0.22 -8.27 -34.11
CA VAL A 414 -0.21 -6.91 -34.47
C VAL A 414 -0.18 -6.04 -33.22
N ILE A 415 -0.71 -6.55 -32.10
CA ILE A 415 -0.69 -5.88 -30.81
C ILE A 415 0.75 -5.56 -30.38
N ASN A 416 1.66 -6.54 -30.45
CA ASN A 416 3.07 -6.34 -30.10
C ASN A 416 3.74 -5.28 -30.99
N ALA A 417 3.48 -5.27 -32.31
CA ALA A 417 4.04 -4.26 -33.19
C ALA A 417 3.47 -2.86 -32.92
N LEU A 418 2.18 -2.75 -32.62
CA LEU A 418 1.56 -1.47 -32.24
C LEU A 418 2.07 -0.97 -30.89
N LYS A 419 2.35 -1.85 -29.92
CA LYS A 419 3.03 -1.48 -28.65
C LYS A 419 4.46 -1.01 -28.90
N LEU A 420 5.20 -1.66 -29.80
CA LEU A 420 6.55 -1.25 -30.19
C LEU A 420 6.54 0.11 -30.91
N GLU A 421 5.57 0.36 -31.78
CA GLU A 421 5.35 1.66 -32.43
C GLU A 421 5.02 2.75 -31.40
N TYR A 422 4.08 2.49 -30.48
CA TYR A 422 3.75 3.40 -29.40
C TYR A 422 5.00 3.79 -28.60
N CYS A 423 5.74 2.78 -28.13
CA CYS A 423 6.90 2.98 -27.27
C CYS A 423 8.04 3.72 -27.99
N PHE A 424 8.44 3.23 -29.16
CA PHE A 424 9.69 3.65 -29.80
C PHE A 424 9.53 4.68 -30.91
N GLN A 425 8.32 4.97 -31.39
CA GLN A 425 8.07 6.04 -32.38
C GLN A 425 7.22 7.19 -31.84
N LEU A 426 6.19 6.89 -31.04
CA LEU A 426 5.34 7.93 -30.44
C LEU A 426 5.97 8.46 -29.15
N SER A 427 5.95 7.69 -28.06
CA SER A 427 6.43 8.11 -26.74
C SER A 427 7.89 8.59 -26.71
N SER A 428 8.76 8.00 -27.54
CA SER A 428 10.17 8.41 -27.64
C SER A 428 10.38 9.78 -28.30
N ASN A 429 9.44 10.24 -29.14
CA ASN A 429 9.60 11.39 -30.02
C ASN A 429 8.36 12.30 -30.03
N GLU A 430 7.81 12.55 -28.83
CA GLU A 430 6.56 13.30 -28.57
C GLU A 430 6.50 14.63 -29.31
N ALA A 431 7.60 15.39 -29.34
CA ALA A 431 7.68 16.71 -29.96
C ALA A 431 7.45 16.72 -31.48
N SER A 432 7.52 15.55 -32.14
CA SER A 432 7.35 15.43 -33.60
C SER A 432 6.02 14.80 -34.02
N ILE A 433 5.16 14.48 -33.06
CA ILE A 433 3.87 13.85 -33.33
C ILE A 433 2.86 14.93 -33.71
N THR A 434 2.16 14.71 -34.81
CA THR A 434 1.04 15.55 -35.23
C THR A 434 -0.27 14.87 -34.84
N THR A 435 -1.33 15.67 -34.61
CA THR A 435 -2.68 15.15 -34.35
C THR A 435 -3.10 14.11 -35.39
N GLN A 436 -2.80 14.36 -36.67
CA GLN A 436 -3.05 13.45 -37.77
C GLN A 436 -2.39 12.06 -37.59
N LYS A 437 -1.12 12.01 -37.17
CA LYS A 437 -0.42 10.73 -36.93
C LYS A 437 -1.02 9.98 -35.75
N THR A 438 -1.43 10.71 -34.71
CA THR A 438 -2.11 10.13 -33.55
C THR A 438 -3.46 9.54 -33.96
N GLU A 439 -4.26 10.27 -34.73
CA GLU A 439 -5.56 9.80 -35.20
C GLU A 439 -5.44 8.58 -36.12
N ASP A 440 -4.46 8.55 -37.02
CA ASP A 440 -4.16 7.37 -37.84
C ASP A 440 -3.83 6.14 -36.98
N TYR A 441 -2.96 6.31 -35.98
CA TYR A 441 -2.61 5.23 -35.05
C TYR A 441 -3.84 4.72 -34.28
N ILE A 442 -4.68 5.62 -33.78
CA ILE A 442 -5.92 5.28 -33.08
C ILE A 442 -6.86 4.52 -34.02
N GLY A 443 -7.08 5.03 -35.23
CA GLY A 443 -7.92 4.39 -36.25
C GLY A 443 -7.45 2.98 -36.57
N ARG A 444 -6.14 2.76 -36.71
CA ARG A 444 -5.55 1.42 -36.90
C ARG A 444 -5.80 0.50 -35.71
N CYS A 445 -5.67 0.99 -34.47
CA CYS A 445 -5.96 0.20 -33.27
C CYS A 445 -7.44 -0.22 -33.22
N LEU A 446 -8.36 0.72 -33.41
CA LEU A 446 -9.80 0.45 -33.36
C LEU A 446 -10.27 -0.46 -34.51
N LYS A 447 -9.70 -0.26 -35.72
CA LYS A 447 -9.95 -1.14 -36.85
C LYS A 447 -9.49 -2.57 -36.55
N ALA A 448 -8.25 -2.74 -36.09
CA ALA A 448 -7.72 -4.04 -35.71
C ALA A 448 -8.55 -4.70 -34.59
N TYR A 449 -9.02 -3.91 -33.61
CA TYR A 449 -9.93 -4.40 -32.57
C TYR A 449 -11.21 -4.97 -33.19
N SER A 450 -11.86 -4.21 -34.08
CA SER A 450 -13.11 -4.63 -34.74
C SER A 450 -12.95 -5.84 -35.67
N GLU A 451 -11.77 -6.06 -36.25
CA GLU A 451 -11.47 -7.21 -37.12
C GLU A 451 -11.15 -8.48 -36.33
N LEU A 452 -10.54 -8.33 -35.15
CA LEU A 452 -10.20 -9.44 -34.25
C LEU A 452 -11.37 -9.85 -33.35
N HIS A 453 -12.31 -8.93 -33.11
CA HIS A 453 -13.48 -9.16 -32.28
C HIS A 453 -14.58 -9.89 -33.09
N HIS A 454 -14.92 -11.12 -32.71
CA HIS A 454 -16.00 -11.91 -33.33
C HIS A 454 -17.25 -11.95 -32.43
N PRO A 455 -18.39 -11.34 -32.84
CA PRO A 455 -19.60 -11.25 -32.02
C PRO A 455 -20.24 -12.61 -31.65
N GLU A 456 -19.91 -13.68 -32.37
CA GLU A 456 -20.51 -15.02 -32.21
C GLU A 456 -19.86 -15.90 -31.13
N GLN A 457 -18.80 -15.44 -30.45
CA GLN A 457 -18.29 -16.11 -29.24
C GLN A 457 -19.16 -15.80 -28.01
N LYS A 458 -20.43 -16.22 -28.04
CA LYS A 458 -21.25 -16.38 -26.84
C LYS A 458 -21.56 -17.86 -26.65
N SER A 459 -20.95 -18.47 -25.63
CA SER A 459 -21.43 -19.64 -24.85
C SER A 459 -20.34 -20.61 -24.38
N ASP A 460 -19.11 -20.18 -24.14
CA ASP A 460 -18.20 -20.94 -23.27
C ASP A 460 -17.89 -20.12 -22.01
N GLU A 461 -17.69 -20.83 -20.90
CA GLU A 461 -17.50 -20.34 -19.52
C GLU A 461 -16.30 -19.37 -19.34
N SER A 462 -15.63 -18.94 -20.42
CA SER A 462 -14.47 -18.04 -20.48
C SER A 462 -14.80 -16.54 -20.53
N ALA A 463 -16.09 -16.14 -20.43
CA ALA A 463 -16.52 -14.73 -20.33
C ALA A 463 -15.95 -13.96 -19.12
N ILE A 464 -15.11 -14.60 -18.30
CA ILE A 464 -14.44 -14.08 -17.10
C ILE A 464 -13.07 -13.46 -17.44
N GLU A 465 -12.46 -13.75 -18.60
CA GLU A 465 -11.07 -13.37 -18.89
C GLU A 465 -10.92 -12.25 -19.94
N SER A 466 -10.06 -11.27 -19.62
CA SER A 466 -9.64 -10.21 -20.55
C SER A 466 -9.02 -10.80 -21.81
N GLN A 467 -9.36 -10.25 -22.97
CA GLN A 467 -8.85 -10.76 -24.25
C GLN A 467 -7.59 -9.98 -24.67
N PRO A 468 -6.62 -10.61 -25.35
CA PRO A 468 -5.46 -9.89 -25.88
C PRO A 468 -5.84 -8.67 -26.74
N SER A 469 -6.92 -8.77 -27.52
CA SER A 469 -7.42 -7.68 -28.36
C SER A 469 -7.82 -6.43 -27.58
N ASP A 470 -8.19 -6.56 -26.30
CA ASP A 470 -8.57 -5.43 -25.44
C ASP A 470 -7.44 -4.38 -25.35
N ASP A 471 -6.18 -4.83 -25.48
CA ASP A 471 -5.01 -3.95 -25.49
C ASP A 471 -5.08 -2.89 -26.59
N LEU A 472 -5.77 -3.15 -27.71
CA LEU A 472 -5.92 -2.20 -28.80
C LEU A 472 -6.80 -1.02 -28.42
N CYS A 473 -7.89 -1.25 -27.68
CA CYS A 473 -8.72 -0.19 -27.13
C CYS A 473 -7.98 0.59 -26.04
N LEU A 474 -7.18 -0.09 -25.21
CA LEU A 474 -6.31 0.57 -24.23
C LEU A 474 -5.26 1.46 -24.91
N LEU A 475 -4.58 0.97 -25.95
CA LEU A 475 -3.63 1.74 -26.75
C LEU A 475 -4.29 2.94 -27.44
N ALA A 476 -5.49 2.76 -28.00
CA ALA A 476 -6.28 3.85 -28.58
C ALA A 476 -6.58 4.95 -27.54
N ALA A 477 -7.08 4.58 -26.37
CA ALA A 477 -7.36 5.50 -25.28
C ALA A 477 -6.08 6.19 -24.75
N MET A 478 -5.00 5.43 -24.57
CA MET A 478 -3.70 5.95 -24.14
C MET A 478 -3.11 6.94 -25.15
N SER A 479 -3.16 6.63 -26.45
CA SER A 479 -2.67 7.52 -27.51
C SER A 479 -3.50 8.80 -27.60
N LEU A 480 -4.82 8.70 -27.44
CA LEU A 480 -5.71 9.85 -27.42
C LEU A 480 -5.37 10.81 -26.28
N MET A 481 -5.16 10.26 -25.08
CA MET A 481 -4.78 11.02 -23.90
C MET A 481 -3.36 11.59 -23.96
N ARG A 482 -2.46 11.03 -24.78
CA ARG A 482 -1.04 11.41 -24.77
C ARG A 482 -0.58 12.25 -25.94
N PHE A 483 -1.12 11.98 -27.11
CA PHE A 483 -0.62 12.55 -28.35
C PHE A 483 -1.74 13.25 -29.13
N GLY A 484 -2.97 13.29 -28.60
CA GLY A 484 -4.12 13.93 -29.23
C GLY A 484 -4.18 15.44 -29.10
N HIS A 485 -3.22 16.05 -28.38
CA HIS A 485 -3.22 17.47 -28.06
C HIS A 485 -1.80 18.01 -27.89
N GLU A 486 -1.66 19.34 -27.94
CA GLU A 486 -0.42 20.03 -27.61
C GLU A 486 -0.32 20.24 -26.09
N GLY A 487 0.90 20.14 -25.54
CA GLY A 487 1.19 20.35 -24.11
C GLY A 487 1.27 19.06 -23.28
N GLU A 488 1.87 19.17 -22.09
CA GLU A 488 2.15 18.01 -21.22
C GLU A 488 0.94 17.56 -20.39
N GLN A 489 -0.03 18.45 -20.14
CA GLN A 489 -1.24 18.13 -19.38
C GLN A 489 -2.32 17.55 -20.28
N ILE A 490 -2.87 16.40 -19.89
CA ILE A 490 -3.98 15.74 -20.59
C ILE A 490 -5.25 16.60 -20.44
N PRO A 491 -5.82 17.12 -21.55
CA PRO A 491 -7.07 17.87 -21.54
C PRO A 491 -8.24 16.98 -21.14
N ASP A 492 -9.21 17.58 -20.46
CA ASP A 492 -10.41 16.88 -20.02
C ASP A 492 -11.27 16.37 -21.19
N THR A 493 -11.21 17.03 -22.35
CA THR A 493 -11.86 16.56 -23.59
C THR A 493 -11.30 15.22 -24.07
N ALA A 494 -9.97 15.04 -24.00
CA ALA A 494 -9.33 13.77 -24.34
C ALA A 494 -9.71 12.67 -23.33
N LEU A 495 -9.87 13.03 -22.05
CA LEU A 495 -10.34 12.12 -21.00
C LEU A 495 -11.77 11.63 -21.26
N ILE A 496 -12.70 12.52 -21.64
CA ILE A 496 -14.09 12.15 -21.97
C ILE A 496 -14.12 11.19 -23.16
N ARG A 497 -13.38 11.49 -24.24
CA ARG A 497 -13.30 10.62 -25.41
C ARG A 497 -12.71 9.25 -25.07
N ALA A 498 -11.64 9.23 -24.27
CA ALA A 498 -11.03 7.98 -23.82
C ALA A 498 -11.97 7.15 -22.94
N ALA A 499 -12.73 7.79 -22.05
CA ALA A 499 -13.76 7.11 -21.25
C ALA A 499 -14.82 6.44 -22.14
N GLY A 500 -15.29 7.10 -23.21
CA GLY A 500 -16.24 6.49 -24.15
C GLY A 500 -15.70 5.24 -24.84
N ILE A 501 -14.43 5.25 -25.27
CA ILE A 501 -13.77 4.06 -25.87
C ILE A 501 -13.69 2.92 -24.86
N LEU A 502 -13.28 3.22 -23.62
CA LEU A 502 -13.09 2.20 -22.60
C LEU A 502 -14.40 1.67 -22.02
N ASP A 503 -15.45 2.49 -21.95
CA ASP A 503 -16.79 2.05 -21.53
C ASP A 503 -17.35 1.04 -22.53
N ARG A 504 -17.19 1.31 -23.84
CA ARG A 504 -17.50 0.35 -24.89
C ARG A 504 -16.70 -0.93 -24.81
N LEU A 505 -15.39 -0.85 -24.53
CA LEU A 505 -14.55 -2.03 -24.29
C LEU A 505 -15.12 -2.88 -23.14
N LEU A 506 -15.59 -2.25 -22.05
CA LEU A 506 -16.15 -2.97 -20.90
C LEU A 506 -17.52 -3.61 -21.17
N VAL A 507 -18.21 -3.24 -22.24
CA VAL A 507 -19.40 -3.98 -22.69
C VAL A 507 -18.98 -5.34 -23.28
N ASP A 508 -17.86 -5.39 -24.00
CA ASP A 508 -17.32 -6.62 -24.59
C ASP A 508 -16.55 -7.46 -23.56
N SER A 509 -15.77 -6.79 -22.71
CA SER A 509 -14.88 -7.39 -21.70
C SER A 509 -15.13 -6.80 -20.29
N PRO A 510 -16.25 -7.13 -19.62
CA PRO A 510 -16.68 -6.49 -18.36
C PRO A 510 -15.71 -6.61 -17.19
N HIS A 511 -14.82 -7.60 -17.22
CA HIS A 511 -13.86 -7.90 -16.16
C HIS A 511 -12.43 -7.45 -16.49
N ASN A 512 -12.22 -6.65 -17.56
CA ASN A 512 -10.91 -6.11 -17.88
C ASN A 512 -10.44 -5.11 -16.80
N TYR A 513 -9.55 -5.58 -15.92
CA TYR A 513 -9.11 -4.79 -14.77
C TYR A 513 -8.28 -3.56 -15.15
N GLN A 514 -7.56 -3.60 -16.27
CA GLN A 514 -6.76 -2.45 -16.74
C GLN A 514 -7.69 -1.32 -17.21
N ALA A 515 -8.72 -1.67 -17.99
CA ALA A 515 -9.75 -0.74 -18.40
C ALA A 515 -10.52 -0.20 -17.17
N LEU A 516 -11.00 -1.05 -16.28
CA LEU A 516 -11.69 -0.64 -15.05
C LEU A 516 -10.85 0.33 -14.20
N LEU A 517 -9.57 0.02 -13.94
CA LEU A 517 -8.68 0.91 -13.18
C LEU A 517 -8.43 2.24 -13.89
N LEU A 518 -8.28 2.22 -15.21
CA LEU A 518 -8.09 3.43 -16.00
C LEU A 518 -9.36 4.30 -16.03
N LEU A 519 -10.54 3.72 -16.21
CA LEU A 519 -11.81 4.45 -16.08
C LEU A 519 -11.98 5.04 -14.69
N VAL A 520 -11.65 4.32 -13.61
CA VAL A 520 -11.71 4.88 -12.25
C VAL A 520 -10.86 6.16 -12.16
N ARG A 521 -9.63 6.14 -12.69
CA ARG A 521 -8.77 7.34 -12.71
C ARG A 521 -9.33 8.46 -13.59
N ILE A 522 -9.86 8.12 -14.77
CA ILE A 522 -10.47 9.08 -15.68
C ILE A 522 -11.70 9.73 -15.03
N TYR A 523 -12.63 8.95 -14.50
CA TYR A 523 -13.84 9.48 -13.85
C TYR A 523 -13.51 10.34 -12.64
N LEU A 524 -12.55 9.93 -11.81
CA LEU A 524 -12.10 10.78 -10.72
C LEU A 524 -11.54 12.11 -11.23
N ARG A 525 -10.71 12.10 -12.29
CA ARG A 525 -10.17 13.32 -12.92
C ARG A 525 -11.28 14.21 -13.50
N LEU A 526 -12.30 13.61 -14.09
CA LEU A 526 -13.47 14.31 -14.61
C LEU A 526 -14.40 14.81 -13.50
N GLY A 527 -14.14 14.54 -12.22
CA GLY A 527 -15.05 14.90 -11.12
C GLY A 527 -16.31 14.03 -11.05
N ALA A 528 -16.34 12.91 -11.78
CA ALA A 528 -17.45 11.96 -11.86
C ALA A 528 -17.32 10.86 -10.80
N GLY A 529 -17.38 11.24 -9.52
CA GLY A 529 -17.04 10.36 -8.39
C GLY A 529 -17.94 9.13 -8.20
N SER A 530 -19.24 9.23 -8.48
CA SER A 530 -20.16 8.10 -8.35
C SER A 530 -19.93 7.03 -9.42
N LEU A 531 -19.60 7.45 -10.65
CA LEU A 531 -19.14 6.53 -11.69
C LEU A 531 -17.82 5.87 -11.34
N ALA A 532 -16.90 6.59 -10.70
CA ALA A 532 -15.65 6.01 -10.20
C ALA A 532 -15.94 4.94 -9.13
N LEU A 533 -16.87 5.18 -8.20
CA LEU A 533 -17.32 4.21 -7.20
C LEU A 533 -17.97 2.97 -7.85
N LYS A 534 -18.92 3.18 -8.77
CA LYS A 534 -19.58 2.13 -9.56
C LYS A 534 -18.57 1.28 -10.31
N THR A 535 -17.63 1.90 -11.00
CA THR A 535 -16.59 1.19 -11.75
C THR A 535 -15.63 0.44 -10.82
N PHE A 536 -15.21 1.05 -9.71
CA PHE A 536 -14.32 0.43 -8.75
C PHE A 536 -14.96 -0.79 -8.06
N SER A 537 -16.27 -0.77 -7.83
CA SER A 537 -16.99 -1.91 -7.24
C SER A 537 -16.85 -3.19 -8.07
N LYS A 538 -16.80 -3.07 -9.41
CA LYS A 538 -16.62 -4.20 -10.35
C LYS A 538 -15.28 -4.91 -10.16
N LEU A 539 -14.25 -4.21 -9.67
CA LEU A 539 -12.94 -4.80 -9.37
C LEU A 539 -12.96 -5.77 -8.17
N SER A 540 -14.02 -5.73 -7.34
CA SER A 540 -14.19 -6.62 -6.18
C SER A 540 -12.99 -6.64 -5.22
N VAL A 541 -12.40 -5.47 -4.96
CA VAL A 541 -11.20 -5.31 -4.11
C VAL A 541 -11.42 -5.87 -2.70
N LYS A 542 -10.55 -6.80 -2.29
CA LYS A 542 -10.63 -7.51 -1.01
C LYS A 542 -9.26 -7.65 -0.34
N GLN A 543 -9.27 -7.70 1.00
CA GLN A 543 -8.10 -8.03 1.84
C GLN A 543 -6.86 -7.21 1.48
N PHE A 544 -5.76 -7.88 1.08
CA PHE A 544 -4.48 -7.24 0.79
C PHE A 544 -4.54 -6.21 -0.35
N GLN A 545 -5.56 -6.28 -1.22
CA GLN A 545 -5.76 -5.28 -2.27
C GLN A 545 -6.13 -3.89 -1.70
N PHE A 546 -6.55 -3.78 -0.44
CA PHE A 546 -6.66 -2.49 0.25
C PHE A 546 -5.30 -1.82 0.47
N GLU A 547 -4.20 -2.58 0.58
CA GLU A 547 -2.84 -2.04 0.67
C GLU A 547 -2.33 -1.64 -0.72
N THR A 548 -2.52 -2.49 -1.72
CA THR A 548 -1.83 -2.38 -3.01
C THR A 548 -2.63 -1.71 -4.11
N VAL A 549 -3.96 -1.75 -4.10
CA VAL A 549 -4.84 -1.32 -5.23
C VAL A 549 -5.81 -0.21 -4.84
N ALA A 550 -6.41 -0.26 -3.65
CA ALA A 550 -7.51 0.64 -3.26
C ALA A 550 -7.14 2.14 -3.24
N HIS A 551 -5.84 2.44 -3.15
CA HIS A 551 -5.33 3.81 -3.27
C HIS A 551 -5.73 4.49 -4.60
N ASN A 552 -6.03 3.72 -5.66
CA ASN A 552 -6.50 4.27 -6.94
C ASN A 552 -7.84 5.01 -6.82
N LEU A 553 -8.71 4.58 -5.90
CA LEU A 553 -9.97 5.25 -5.57
C LEU A 553 -9.82 6.17 -4.35
N PHE A 554 -9.18 5.69 -3.28
CA PHE A 554 -9.23 6.36 -1.97
C PHE A 554 -8.36 7.61 -1.85
N THR A 555 -7.41 7.83 -2.77
CA THR A 555 -6.56 9.02 -2.72
C THR A 555 -7.39 10.27 -3.03
N ARG A 556 -7.45 11.22 -2.07
CA ARG A 556 -8.20 12.49 -2.15
C ARG A 556 -9.72 12.33 -2.31
N ILE A 557 -10.29 11.14 -2.10
CA ILE A 557 -11.72 10.88 -2.29
C ILE A 557 -12.58 11.78 -1.39
N ALA A 558 -12.10 12.12 -0.19
CA ALA A 558 -12.81 13.00 0.75
C ALA A 558 -12.97 14.45 0.25
N THR A 559 -12.26 14.83 -0.82
CA THR A 559 -12.35 16.17 -1.43
C THR A 559 -12.89 16.15 -2.85
N VAL A 560 -13.00 14.97 -3.47
CA VAL A 560 -13.56 14.81 -4.81
C VAL A 560 -15.02 14.37 -4.73
N HIS A 561 -15.34 13.41 -3.86
CA HIS A 561 -16.70 12.88 -3.68
C HIS A 561 -16.86 12.32 -2.26
N PRO A 562 -17.03 13.18 -1.23
CA PRO A 562 -17.11 12.74 0.17
C PRO A 562 -18.46 12.13 0.56
N HIS A 563 -19.53 12.37 -0.19
CA HIS A 563 -20.89 11.92 0.12
C HIS A 563 -21.18 10.55 -0.49
N SER A 564 -22.29 9.94 -0.07
CA SER A 564 -22.79 8.71 -0.69
C SER A 564 -23.30 9.00 -2.10
N ALA A 565 -22.96 8.14 -3.05
CA ALA A 565 -23.63 8.05 -4.34
C ALA A 565 -24.98 7.31 -4.20
N PRO A 566 -25.87 7.38 -5.21
CA PRO A 566 -27.08 6.57 -5.23
C PRO A 566 -26.77 5.07 -5.12
N PRO A 567 -27.68 4.28 -4.52
CA PRO A 567 -27.49 2.83 -4.41
C PRO A 567 -27.30 2.19 -5.79
N ILE A 568 -26.24 1.39 -5.90
CA ILE A 568 -25.94 0.63 -7.11
C ILE A 568 -26.58 -0.75 -6.98
N GLU A 569 -27.28 -1.19 -8.03
CA GLU A 569 -27.93 -2.50 -8.04
C GLU A 569 -26.92 -3.63 -7.82
N GLY A 570 -27.21 -4.52 -6.86
CA GLY A 570 -26.35 -5.65 -6.52
C GLY A 570 -25.09 -5.31 -5.72
N ALA A 571 -24.84 -4.04 -5.40
CA ALA A 571 -23.64 -3.59 -4.69
C ALA A 571 -23.84 -3.51 -3.17
N GLU A 572 -22.73 -3.61 -2.42
CA GLU A 572 -22.74 -3.40 -0.98
C GLU A 572 -22.66 -1.91 -0.63
N TYR A 573 -23.01 -1.52 0.60
CA TYR A 573 -22.97 -0.12 1.03
C TYR A 573 -21.56 0.52 0.89
N LYS A 574 -20.50 -0.28 1.01
CA LYS A 574 -19.11 0.16 0.81
C LYS A 574 -18.79 0.55 -0.65
N ASP A 575 -19.64 0.16 -1.60
CA ASP A 575 -19.38 0.32 -3.03
C ASP A 575 -19.92 1.65 -3.56
N PHE A 576 -20.79 2.33 -2.81
CA PHE A 576 -21.33 3.65 -3.16
C PHE A 576 -21.21 4.68 -2.02
N ASP A 577 -20.81 4.29 -0.80
CA ASP A 577 -20.48 5.20 0.30
C ASP A 577 -18.95 5.23 0.57
N PRO A 578 -18.26 6.34 0.26
CA PRO A 578 -16.82 6.49 0.48
C PRO A 578 -16.38 6.34 1.95
N GLN A 579 -17.19 6.82 2.91
CA GLN A 579 -16.87 6.70 4.33
C GLN A 579 -16.87 5.24 4.76
N ILE A 580 -17.88 4.47 4.33
CA ILE A 580 -17.96 3.03 4.61
C ILE A 580 -16.85 2.26 3.87
N ALA A 581 -16.51 2.64 2.63
CA ALA A 581 -15.40 2.07 1.88
C ALA A 581 -14.06 2.20 2.63
N LEU A 582 -13.73 3.41 3.10
CA LEU A 582 -12.52 3.68 3.88
C LEU A 582 -12.52 2.91 5.21
N MET A 583 -13.67 2.85 5.90
CA MET A 583 -13.81 2.07 7.13
C MET A 583 -13.55 0.58 6.89
N GLN A 584 -13.97 0.05 5.74
CA GLN A 584 -13.72 -1.35 5.36
C GLN A 584 -12.23 -1.61 5.11
N GLY A 585 -11.53 -0.69 4.45
CA GLY A 585 -10.07 -0.74 4.30
C GLY A 585 -9.36 -0.74 5.66
N LEU A 586 -9.80 0.10 6.61
CA LEU A 586 -9.26 0.14 7.97
C LEU A 586 -9.57 -1.14 8.78
N ASN A 587 -10.73 -1.77 8.56
CA ASN A 587 -11.05 -3.05 9.17
C ASN A 587 -10.11 -4.16 8.69
N PHE A 588 -9.66 -4.13 7.42
CA PHE A 588 -8.65 -5.06 6.92
C PHE A 588 -7.36 -4.99 7.75
N TYR A 589 -6.80 -3.81 8.00
CA TYR A 589 -5.56 -3.69 8.80
C TYR A 589 -5.71 -4.24 10.21
N ARG A 590 -6.86 -3.97 10.87
CA ARG A 590 -7.15 -4.55 12.19
C ARG A 590 -7.20 -6.07 12.15
N ASN A 591 -7.87 -6.65 11.15
CA ASN A 591 -7.97 -8.09 10.99
C ASN A 591 -6.62 -8.72 10.63
N ALA A 592 -5.81 -8.02 9.82
CA ALA A 592 -4.47 -8.45 9.45
C ALA A 592 -3.55 -8.50 10.68
N ASP A 593 -3.60 -7.50 11.57
CA ASP A 593 -2.83 -7.50 12.82
C ASP A 593 -3.17 -8.72 13.70
N ILE A 594 -4.46 -8.97 13.94
CA ILE A 594 -4.91 -10.14 14.73
C ILE A 594 -4.48 -11.46 14.06
N THR A 595 -4.67 -11.56 12.75
CA THR A 595 -4.39 -12.79 11.99
C THR A 595 -2.89 -13.08 11.93
N THR A 596 -2.06 -12.06 11.73
CA THR A 596 -0.60 -12.21 11.68
C THR A 596 -0.03 -12.62 13.02
N ILE A 597 -0.50 -12.06 14.15
CA ILE A 597 -0.11 -12.49 15.51
C ILE A 597 -0.42 -13.98 15.72
N ARG A 598 -1.64 -14.42 15.38
CA ARG A 598 -2.02 -15.83 15.51
C ARG A 598 -1.17 -16.73 14.60
N ASN A 599 -0.97 -16.32 13.35
CA ASN A 599 -0.23 -17.12 12.37
C ASN A 599 1.25 -17.27 12.76
N ARG A 600 1.90 -16.21 13.29
CA ARG A 600 3.29 -16.30 13.75
C ARG A 600 3.44 -17.18 14.99
N SER A 601 2.51 -17.13 15.95
CA SER A 601 2.51 -18.02 17.11
C SER A 601 2.35 -19.49 16.69
N ASN A 602 1.37 -19.79 15.83
CA ASN A 602 1.15 -21.14 15.30
C ASN A 602 2.33 -21.63 14.44
N GLY A 603 2.87 -20.76 13.58
CA GLY A 603 4.01 -21.07 12.72
C GLY A 603 5.25 -21.44 13.51
N LEU A 604 5.48 -20.80 14.67
CA LEU A 604 6.58 -21.12 15.55
C LEU A 604 6.39 -22.48 16.24
N ASP A 605 5.16 -22.84 16.62
CA ASP A 605 4.83 -24.17 17.13
C ASP A 605 4.99 -25.28 16.09
N TYR A 606 4.73 -24.99 14.81
CA TYR A 606 4.98 -25.88 13.68
C TYR A 606 6.44 -25.92 13.21
N GLY A 607 7.30 -25.05 13.75
CA GLY A 607 8.71 -24.97 13.38
C GLY A 607 8.97 -24.32 12.02
N SER A 608 8.09 -23.43 11.54
CA SER A 608 8.22 -22.72 10.26
C SER A 608 8.87 -21.34 10.43
N TYR A 609 10.16 -21.32 10.76
CA TYR A 609 10.85 -20.12 11.24
C TYR A 609 10.95 -19.00 10.19
N VAL A 610 11.21 -19.32 8.92
CA VAL A 610 11.35 -18.32 7.86
C VAL A 610 10.02 -17.64 7.57
N ASN A 611 8.92 -18.41 7.53
CA ASN A 611 7.58 -17.87 7.35
C ASN A 611 7.13 -17.02 8.55
N VAL A 612 7.55 -17.39 9.76
CA VAL A 612 7.31 -16.59 10.97
C VAL A 612 8.03 -15.25 10.89
N GLU A 613 9.30 -15.21 10.48
CA GLU A 613 10.03 -13.96 10.23
C GLU A 613 9.34 -13.10 9.16
N GLY A 614 8.95 -13.71 8.03
CA GLY A 614 8.20 -13.03 6.98
C GLY A 614 6.85 -12.48 7.45
N THR A 615 6.15 -13.19 8.34
CA THR A 615 4.89 -12.74 8.94
C THR A 615 5.11 -11.56 9.88
N ILE A 616 6.18 -11.55 10.67
CA ILE A 616 6.56 -10.43 11.54
C ILE A 616 6.86 -9.18 10.69
N ASP A 617 7.62 -9.33 9.61
CA ASP A 617 7.92 -8.24 8.69
C ASP A 617 6.65 -7.71 8.00
N LEU A 618 5.78 -8.60 7.52
CA LEU A 618 4.49 -8.23 6.93
C LEU A 618 3.63 -7.43 7.91
N GLN A 619 3.52 -7.89 9.16
CA GLN A 619 2.77 -7.19 10.21
C GLN A 619 3.34 -5.79 10.45
N ARG A 620 4.68 -5.67 10.56
CA ARG A 620 5.36 -4.38 10.73
C ARG A 620 5.05 -3.42 9.58
N ARG A 621 5.17 -3.88 8.33
CA ARG A 621 4.87 -3.08 7.13
C ARG A 621 3.41 -2.63 7.08
N LEU A 622 2.46 -3.52 7.40
CA LEU A 622 1.03 -3.18 7.41
C LEU A 622 0.65 -2.23 8.56
N LYS A 623 1.23 -2.41 9.75
CA LYS A 623 0.98 -1.54 10.91
C LYS A 623 1.42 -0.10 10.62
N ASN A 624 2.56 0.05 9.94
CA ASN A 624 3.14 1.35 9.59
C ASN A 624 2.87 1.76 8.12
N SER A 625 1.83 1.21 7.50
CA SER A 625 1.51 1.49 6.10
C SER A 625 1.06 2.94 5.89
N ILE A 626 1.53 3.56 4.81
CA ILE A 626 1.06 4.86 4.35
C ILE A 626 -0.44 4.82 4.01
N CYS A 627 -0.94 3.75 3.38
CA CYS A 627 -2.35 3.60 3.05
C CYS A 627 -3.21 3.55 4.32
N ARG A 628 -2.78 2.82 5.35
CA ARG A 628 -3.49 2.75 6.64
C ARG A 628 -3.67 4.14 7.27
N LYS A 629 -2.60 4.94 7.31
CA LYS A 629 -2.63 6.30 7.86
C LYS A 629 -3.46 7.25 6.98
N MET A 630 -3.28 7.16 5.66
CA MET A 630 -4.06 7.93 4.69
C MET A 630 -5.56 7.70 4.84
N TYR A 631 -6.00 6.44 4.94
CA TYR A 631 -7.42 6.10 5.04
C TYR A 631 -8.02 6.57 6.37
N ALA A 632 -7.24 6.55 7.46
CA ALA A 632 -7.65 7.11 8.74
C ALA A 632 -7.84 8.63 8.64
N LEU A 633 -6.96 9.35 7.94
CA LEU A 633 -7.09 10.79 7.74
C LEU A 633 -8.24 11.15 6.79
N GLU A 634 -8.38 10.43 5.67
CA GLU A 634 -9.45 10.64 4.68
C GLU A 634 -10.84 10.35 5.27
N VAL A 635 -11.02 9.26 6.01
CA VAL A 635 -12.35 8.95 6.59
C VAL A 635 -12.79 10.00 7.61
N ARG A 636 -11.82 10.60 8.31
CA ARG A 636 -12.06 11.70 9.25
C ARG A 636 -12.36 13.00 8.51
N ARG A 637 -11.66 13.30 7.42
CA ARG A 637 -11.99 14.42 6.53
C ARG A 637 -13.40 14.29 5.98
N THR A 638 -13.77 13.11 5.48
CA THR A 638 -15.15 12.82 5.05
C THR A 638 -16.14 13.08 6.17
N GLN A 639 -15.87 12.58 7.40
CA GLN A 639 -16.76 12.81 8.53
C GLN A 639 -16.92 14.32 8.87
N ARG A 640 -15.85 15.10 8.74
CA ARG A 640 -15.89 16.55 8.98
C ARG A 640 -16.73 17.28 7.95
N LEU A 641 -16.61 16.91 6.67
CA LEU A 641 -17.29 17.61 5.57
C LEU A 641 -18.79 17.26 5.53
N VAL A 642 -19.14 15.98 5.50
CA VAL A 642 -20.52 15.52 5.25
C VAL A 642 -21.18 14.84 6.46
N GLY A 643 -20.47 14.63 7.57
CA GLY A 643 -21.01 13.97 8.75
C GLY A 643 -20.89 12.44 8.70
N GLY A 644 -21.81 11.74 9.37
CA GLY A 644 -21.83 10.27 9.41
C GLY A 644 -21.29 9.66 10.71
N LYS A 645 -20.89 8.38 10.64
CA LYS A 645 -20.59 7.57 11.83
C LYS A 645 -19.36 8.10 12.59
N PRO A 646 -19.33 8.02 13.94
CA PRO A 646 -18.16 8.40 14.72
C PRO A 646 -16.90 7.61 14.32
N VAL A 647 -15.83 8.32 13.96
CA VAL A 647 -14.54 7.73 13.56
C VAL A 647 -13.40 7.93 14.58
N GLY A 648 -13.74 8.20 15.85
CA GLY A 648 -12.75 8.39 16.93
C GLY A 648 -11.88 7.15 17.21
N ARG A 649 -12.33 5.95 16.81
CA ARG A 649 -11.52 4.72 16.92
C ARG A 649 -10.23 4.74 16.08
N TYR A 650 -10.07 5.74 15.20
CA TYR A 650 -8.90 5.89 14.34
C TYR A 650 -8.01 7.08 14.75
N ASP A 651 -8.30 7.74 15.88
CA ASP A 651 -7.52 8.89 16.38
C ASP A 651 -6.02 8.55 16.50
N GLU A 652 -5.71 7.41 17.12
CA GLU A 652 -4.31 6.95 17.29
C GLU A 652 -3.60 6.70 15.96
N ILE A 653 -4.31 6.17 14.95
CA ILE A 653 -3.74 5.91 13.63
C ILE A 653 -3.46 7.21 12.88
N ALA A 654 -4.39 8.17 12.97
CA ALA A 654 -4.25 9.48 12.34
C ALA A 654 -3.09 10.28 12.94
N ASN A 655 -2.89 10.19 14.27
CA ASN A 655 -1.85 10.92 14.99
C ASN A 655 -0.47 10.22 14.98
N ASP A 656 -0.36 9.00 14.46
CA ASP A 656 0.88 8.22 14.50
C ASP A 656 1.98 8.83 13.60
N GLU A 657 3.06 9.30 14.21
CA GLU A 657 4.22 9.90 13.53
C GLU A 657 5.33 8.91 13.19
N SER A 658 5.14 7.62 13.45
CA SER A 658 6.12 6.59 13.13
C SER A 658 6.46 6.57 11.63
N PRO A 659 7.70 6.21 11.25
CA PRO A 659 8.10 6.04 9.85
C PRO A 659 7.13 5.15 9.08
N MET A 660 6.84 5.53 7.83
CA MET A 660 5.85 4.86 7.00
C MET A 660 6.49 3.91 5.99
N TYR A 661 5.79 2.82 5.67
CA TYR A 661 6.10 1.96 4.55
C TYR A 661 5.10 2.22 3.41
N ASP A 662 5.61 2.42 2.20
CA ASP A 662 4.81 2.55 0.99
C ASP A 662 4.88 1.28 0.16
N GLN A 663 3.75 0.58 0.06
CA GLN A 663 3.63 -0.65 -0.71
C GLN A 663 2.59 -0.54 -1.83
N ARG A 664 2.18 0.69 -2.17
CA ARG A 664 1.28 0.93 -3.30
C ARG A 664 1.90 0.38 -4.57
N LYS A 665 1.08 -0.28 -5.40
CA LYS A 665 1.50 -0.87 -6.66
C LYS A 665 0.85 -0.14 -7.83
N PHE A 666 1.66 0.25 -8.81
CA PHE A 666 1.24 1.06 -9.97
C PHE A 666 1.40 0.30 -11.29
N ASP A 667 1.91 -0.92 -11.24
CA ASP A 667 2.18 -1.82 -12.37
C ASP A 667 0.91 -2.48 -12.96
N ALA A 668 -0.24 -2.26 -12.34
CA ALA A 668 -1.52 -2.73 -12.85
C ALA A 668 -2.01 -1.96 -14.10
N PHE A 669 -1.46 -0.75 -14.36
CA PHE A 669 -1.76 0.00 -15.57
C PHE A 669 -0.88 -0.44 -16.72
N MET A 670 -1.45 -0.54 -17.92
CA MET A 670 -0.64 -0.72 -19.13
C MET A 670 0.33 0.45 -19.27
N ASN A 671 1.62 0.13 -19.42
CA ASN A 671 2.67 1.12 -19.61
C ASN A 671 3.49 0.79 -20.86
N CYS A 672 3.16 1.47 -21.96
CA CYS A 672 3.91 1.37 -23.22
C CYS A 672 4.87 2.55 -23.41
N GLU A 673 5.14 3.33 -22.35
CA GLU A 673 6.06 4.48 -22.43
C GLU A 673 7.49 4.07 -22.76
N ALA A 674 8.17 4.95 -23.50
CA ALA A 674 9.59 4.82 -23.77
C ALA A 674 10.39 4.75 -22.45
N PRO A 675 11.40 3.88 -22.35
CA PRO A 675 12.25 3.81 -21.16
C PRO A 675 12.83 5.18 -20.78
N GLY A 676 12.73 5.54 -19.50
CA GLY A 676 13.19 6.83 -18.97
C GLY A 676 12.17 7.97 -19.02
N LYS A 677 10.98 7.76 -19.59
CA LYS A 677 9.84 8.69 -19.50
C LYS A 677 8.98 8.41 -18.26
N PRO A 678 8.24 9.41 -17.75
CA PRO A 678 7.21 9.19 -16.73
C PRO A 678 6.22 8.11 -17.18
N THR A 679 5.88 7.19 -16.28
CA THR A 679 4.95 6.09 -16.59
C THR A 679 3.56 6.63 -16.95
N PHE A 680 2.78 5.84 -17.69
CA PHE A 680 1.42 6.26 -18.03
C PHE A 680 0.55 6.51 -16.78
N GLU A 681 0.69 5.67 -15.74
CA GLU A 681 -0.04 5.83 -14.47
C GLU A 681 0.24 7.17 -13.80
N GLU A 682 1.49 7.65 -13.79
CA GLU A 682 1.87 8.92 -13.14
C GLU A 682 1.05 10.10 -13.70
N ARG A 683 0.74 10.08 -15.00
CA ARG A 683 -0.01 11.13 -15.69
C ARG A 683 -1.51 11.08 -15.41
N MET A 684 -2.00 9.93 -14.97
CA MET A 684 -3.41 9.68 -14.63
C MET A 684 -3.73 9.89 -13.14
N ARG A 685 -2.73 10.25 -12.32
CA ARG A 685 -2.94 10.56 -10.91
C ARG A 685 -3.80 11.80 -10.71
N LEU A 686 -4.51 11.83 -9.57
CA LEU A 686 -5.19 13.00 -9.05
C LEU A 686 -4.17 13.93 -8.38
N GLY A 687 -3.39 14.67 -9.15
CA GLY A 687 -2.31 15.51 -8.64
C GLY A 687 -1.09 14.70 -8.17
N PRO A 688 -0.13 15.36 -7.47
CA PRO A 688 1.10 14.71 -7.03
C PRO A 688 0.84 13.52 -6.08
N LEU A 689 1.73 12.53 -6.10
CA LEU A 689 1.59 11.30 -5.29
C LEU A 689 1.80 11.63 -3.80
N PRO A 690 0.78 11.48 -2.93
CA PRO A 690 0.93 11.77 -1.50
C PRO A 690 2.04 10.95 -0.84
N ARG A 691 2.93 11.62 -0.10
CA ARG A 691 4.03 11.05 0.69
C ARG A 691 4.05 11.72 2.07
N GLU A 692 5.21 12.15 2.55
CA GLU A 692 5.40 12.62 3.92
C GLU A 692 4.79 14.00 4.18
N SER A 693 4.97 14.97 3.27
CA SER A 693 4.49 16.34 3.46
C SER A 693 2.96 16.39 3.41
N TRP A 694 2.33 15.63 2.51
CA TRP A 694 0.87 15.46 2.49
C TRP A 694 0.33 14.86 3.81
N MET A 695 1.03 13.88 4.39
CA MET A 695 0.64 13.27 5.67
C MET A 695 0.81 14.23 6.85
N LYS A 696 1.89 15.02 6.88
CA LYS A 696 2.08 16.09 7.87
C LYS A 696 0.96 17.14 7.76
N SER A 697 0.68 17.63 6.55
CA SER A 697 -0.41 18.58 6.29
C SER A 697 -1.78 18.07 6.76
N SER A 698 -2.13 16.84 6.40
CA SER A 698 -3.41 16.24 6.77
C SER A 698 -3.54 16.04 8.28
N ARG A 699 -2.43 15.73 8.98
CA ARG A 699 -2.38 15.67 10.46
C ARG A 699 -2.57 17.03 11.13
N ILE A 700 -1.96 18.10 10.59
CA ILE A 700 -2.19 19.47 11.09
C ILE A 700 -3.67 19.82 11.03
N THR A 701 -4.32 19.49 9.90
CA THR A 701 -5.76 19.67 9.73
C THR A 701 -6.55 18.86 10.75
N ASP A 702 -6.19 17.59 10.95
CA ASP A 702 -6.88 16.73 11.92
C ASP A 702 -6.72 17.21 13.36
N ARG A 703 -5.52 17.63 13.75
CA ARG A 703 -5.19 18.20 15.06
C ARG A 703 -5.96 19.49 15.33
N LEU A 704 -6.08 20.36 14.32
CA LEU A 704 -6.90 21.58 14.41
C LEU A 704 -8.36 21.25 14.77
N PHE A 705 -8.99 20.33 14.04
CA PHE A 705 -10.37 19.95 14.32
C PHE A 705 -10.53 19.15 15.63
N GLY A 706 -9.53 18.37 16.02
CA GLY A 706 -9.45 17.72 17.33
C GLY A 706 -9.53 18.73 18.47
N LEU A 707 -8.68 19.76 18.44
CA LEU A 707 -8.66 20.83 19.45
C LEU A 707 -9.92 21.67 19.44
N LEU A 708 -10.46 22.03 18.26
CA LEU A 708 -11.74 22.74 18.14
C LEU A 708 -12.87 21.95 18.82
N LYS A 709 -12.91 20.62 18.62
CA LYS A 709 -13.88 19.72 19.24
C LYS A 709 -13.72 19.64 20.76
N GLU A 710 -12.49 19.56 21.27
CA GLU A 710 -12.20 19.54 22.71
C GLU A 710 -12.62 20.84 23.41
N LEU A 711 -12.27 21.99 22.80
CA LEU A 711 -12.66 23.31 23.29
C LEU A 711 -14.18 23.49 23.29
N ALA A 712 -14.85 23.07 22.21
CA ALA A 712 -16.31 23.11 22.13
C ALA A 712 -16.98 22.26 23.23
N ALA A 713 -16.35 21.14 23.61
CA ALA A 713 -16.80 20.24 24.67
C ALA A 713 -16.33 20.64 26.09
N GLN A 714 -15.58 21.74 26.25
CA GLN A 714 -14.97 22.17 27.52
C GLN A 714 -14.12 21.09 28.21
N ARG A 715 -13.51 20.20 27.41
CA ARG A 715 -12.59 19.18 27.91
C ARG A 715 -11.21 19.80 28.20
N PRO A 716 -10.44 19.27 29.16
CA PRO A 716 -9.06 19.68 29.34
C PRO A 716 -8.29 19.40 28.05
N VAL A 717 -7.77 20.46 27.45
CA VAL A 717 -6.94 20.39 26.25
C VAL A 717 -5.58 19.82 26.65
N SER A 718 -5.11 18.80 25.94
CA SER A 718 -3.75 18.31 26.12
C SER A 718 -2.77 19.41 25.70
N MET A 719 -1.96 19.89 26.65
CA MET A 719 -0.95 20.92 26.36
C MET A 719 0.21 20.27 25.60
N GLU A 720 0.13 20.24 24.28
CA GLU A 720 1.17 19.64 23.44
C GLU A 720 2.31 20.60 23.06
N THR A 721 3.42 19.95 22.70
CA THR A 721 4.71 20.38 22.16
C THR A 721 4.65 21.49 21.11
N ALA A 722 5.79 22.16 20.87
CA ALA A 722 5.98 23.19 19.87
C ALA A 722 5.32 22.83 18.51
N LEU A 723 4.59 23.78 17.94
CA LEU A 723 3.96 23.62 16.63
C LEU A 723 5.05 23.62 15.54
N PRO A 724 4.96 22.72 14.54
CA PRO A 724 5.94 22.69 13.46
C PRO A 724 5.85 23.96 12.61
N SER A 725 6.98 24.35 12.03
CA SER A 725 7.02 25.43 11.04
C SER A 725 6.42 24.98 9.70
N LEU A 726 6.03 25.93 8.84
CA LEU A 726 5.53 25.60 7.50
C LEU A 726 6.60 24.89 6.66
N ASP A 727 7.86 25.30 6.79
CA ASP A 727 8.99 24.70 6.08
C ASP A 727 9.25 23.24 6.52
N GLU A 728 9.06 22.93 7.81
CA GLU A 728 9.12 21.54 8.31
C GLU A 728 8.02 20.63 7.75
N ILE A 729 6.84 21.21 7.48
CA ILE A 729 5.70 20.48 6.90
C ILE A 729 5.92 20.24 5.41
N LEU A 730 6.30 21.29 4.67
CA LEU A 730 6.46 21.22 3.21
C LEU A 730 7.71 20.42 2.81
N GLY A 731 8.75 20.44 3.63
CA GLY A 731 10.03 19.80 3.32
C GLY A 731 10.85 20.60 2.31
N SER A 732 12.09 20.15 2.07
CA SER A 732 13.05 20.81 1.17
C SER A 732 13.04 20.27 -0.27
N ASP A 733 12.16 19.32 -0.59
CA ASP A 733 12.16 18.63 -1.87
C ASP A 733 11.69 19.52 -3.04
N GLN A 734 12.32 19.36 -4.21
CA GLN A 734 11.99 20.12 -5.43
C GLN A 734 10.62 19.73 -6.04
N GLU A 735 10.14 18.51 -5.78
CA GLU A 735 8.84 18.00 -6.25
C GLU A 735 7.88 17.84 -5.08
N SER A 736 6.91 18.76 -4.96
CA SER A 736 5.86 18.71 -3.93
C SER A 736 4.94 17.50 -4.12
N ASP A 737 4.68 16.75 -3.04
CA ASP A 737 3.69 15.66 -2.99
C ASP A 737 2.24 16.17 -2.76
N MET A 738 2.07 17.49 -2.70
CA MET A 738 0.82 18.21 -2.47
C MET A 738 0.44 19.10 -3.66
N THR A 739 -0.86 19.30 -3.86
CA THR A 739 -1.41 20.29 -4.81
C THR A 739 -1.22 21.73 -4.28
N PRO A 740 -1.23 22.75 -5.15
CA PRO A 740 -1.19 24.15 -4.69
C PRO A 740 -2.31 24.51 -3.69
N ALA A 741 -3.52 23.97 -3.90
CA ALA A 741 -4.65 24.16 -2.99
C ALA A 741 -4.42 23.49 -1.63
N GLU A 742 -3.78 22.31 -1.59
CA GLU A 742 -3.40 21.65 -0.35
C GLU A 742 -2.34 22.45 0.42
N ILE A 743 -1.36 23.05 -0.26
CA ILE A 743 -0.35 23.91 0.36
C ILE A 743 -0.99 25.16 0.98
N GLU A 744 -1.88 25.82 0.23
CA GLU A 744 -2.64 26.98 0.71
C GLU A 744 -3.49 26.62 1.94
N ALA A 745 -4.24 25.52 1.87
CA ALA A 745 -5.05 25.03 2.99
C ALA A 745 -4.19 24.70 4.21
N THR A 746 -3.00 24.13 4.01
CA THR A 746 -2.06 23.81 5.10
C THR A 746 -1.59 25.06 5.82
N LYS A 747 -1.22 26.11 5.08
CA LYS A 747 -0.84 27.41 5.67
C LYS A 747 -1.98 27.97 6.53
N ASN A 748 -3.21 27.93 6.01
CA ASN A 748 -4.39 28.42 6.71
C ASN A 748 -4.71 27.60 7.96
N HIS A 749 -4.68 26.27 7.86
CA HIS A 749 -4.92 25.38 9.00
C HIS A 749 -3.83 25.50 10.07
N LEU A 750 -2.58 25.75 9.69
CA LEU A 750 -1.51 26.02 10.65
C LEU A 750 -1.74 27.34 11.40
N ASN A 751 -2.14 28.41 10.70
CA ASN A 751 -2.50 29.69 11.31
C ASN A 751 -3.67 29.53 12.28
N LEU A 752 -4.73 28.81 11.88
CA LEU A 752 -5.86 28.52 12.76
C LEU A 752 -5.44 27.66 13.96
N LEU A 753 -4.55 26.69 13.76
CA LEU A 753 -4.04 25.84 14.83
C LEU A 753 -3.26 26.65 15.88
N LYS A 754 -2.48 27.65 15.48
CA LYS A 754 -1.81 28.60 16.40
C LYS A 754 -2.83 29.35 17.25
N VAL A 755 -3.87 29.91 16.63
CA VAL A 755 -4.95 30.65 17.32
C VAL A 755 -5.71 29.75 18.30
N VAL A 756 -6.10 28.54 17.86
CA VAL A 756 -6.83 27.56 18.67
C VAL A 756 -5.98 27.06 19.84
N SER A 757 -4.68 26.84 19.63
CA SER A 757 -3.75 26.42 20.68
C SER A 757 -3.60 27.51 21.75
N HIS A 758 -3.54 28.78 21.36
CA HIS A 758 -3.53 29.91 22.29
C HIS A 758 -4.84 30.01 23.09
N LEU A 759 -6.00 29.83 22.43
CA LEU A 759 -7.29 29.73 23.12
C LEU A 759 -7.37 28.55 24.09
N GLY A 760 -6.69 27.44 23.78
CA GLY A 760 -6.53 26.30 24.69
C GLY A 760 -5.63 26.57 25.90
N GLY A 761 -4.99 27.73 25.98
CA GLY A 761 -4.11 28.12 27.08
C GLY A 761 -2.64 27.75 26.88
N SER A 762 -2.23 27.38 25.66
CA SER A 762 -0.82 27.15 25.36
C SER A 762 0.01 28.44 25.48
N LYS A 763 1.21 28.32 26.05
CA LYS A 763 2.20 29.41 26.13
C LYS A 763 3.20 29.39 24.98
N SER A 764 3.14 28.40 24.09
CA SER A 764 4.06 28.28 22.95
C SER A 764 3.76 29.26 21.81
N VAL A 765 2.58 29.89 21.82
CA VAL A 765 2.14 30.86 20.82
C VAL A 765 1.94 32.21 21.49
N THR A 766 2.66 33.21 21.01
CA THR A 766 2.61 34.59 21.48
C THR A 766 1.34 35.31 21.00
N PRO A 767 0.83 36.32 21.74
CA PRO A 767 -0.28 37.14 21.27
C PRO A 767 -0.02 37.81 19.91
N GLU A 768 1.23 38.18 19.63
CA GLU A 768 1.64 38.77 18.35
C GLU A 768 1.46 37.80 17.19
N GLU A 769 1.85 36.53 17.36
CA GLU A 769 1.65 35.47 16.36
C GLU A 769 0.16 35.17 16.13
N VAL A 770 -0.68 35.28 17.17
CA VAL A 770 -2.14 35.15 17.04
C VAL A 770 -2.71 36.27 16.19
N GLU A 771 -2.27 37.52 16.44
CA GLU A 771 -2.72 38.68 15.69
C GLU A 771 -2.32 38.59 14.21
N GLU A 772 -1.08 38.16 13.94
CA GLU A 772 -0.59 37.90 12.58
C GLU A 772 -1.39 36.79 11.89
N SER A 773 -1.61 35.66 12.58
CA SER A 773 -2.35 34.51 12.04
C SER A 773 -3.78 34.87 11.64
N LEU A 774 -4.45 35.68 12.47
CA LEU A 774 -5.79 36.20 12.16
C LEU A 774 -5.76 37.19 10.98
N SER A 775 -4.72 38.00 10.84
CA SER A 775 -4.59 38.96 9.73
C SER A 775 -4.41 38.25 8.40
N GLN A 776 -3.56 37.22 8.40
CA GLN A 776 -3.40 36.35 7.24
C GLN A 776 -4.73 35.65 6.87
N MET A 777 -5.59 35.37 7.86
CA MET A 777 -6.89 34.75 7.59
C MET A 777 -7.93 35.71 7.01
N GLU A 778 -7.92 36.97 7.44
CA GLU A 778 -8.75 38.02 6.85
C GLU A 778 -8.33 38.35 5.42
N GLU A 779 -7.01 38.39 5.17
CA GLU A 779 -6.44 38.56 3.84
C GLU A 779 -6.86 37.40 2.93
N TRP A 780 -6.75 36.16 3.42
CA TRP A 780 -7.18 34.98 2.68
C TRP A 780 -8.68 35.01 2.34
N LEU A 781 -9.55 35.33 3.30
CA LEU A 781 -11.00 35.45 3.05
C LEU A 781 -11.32 36.54 2.04
N SER A 782 -10.60 37.67 2.10
CA SER A 782 -10.75 38.78 1.15
C SER A 782 -10.32 38.35 -0.26
N SER A 783 -9.20 37.64 -0.37
CA SER A 783 -8.71 37.06 -1.63
C SER A 783 -9.71 36.05 -2.21
N LYS A 784 -10.23 35.13 -1.39
CA LYS A 784 -11.23 34.15 -1.86
C LYS A 784 -12.56 34.78 -2.25
N THR A 785 -12.96 35.87 -1.61
CA THR A 785 -14.14 36.65 -2.05
C THR A 785 -13.97 37.16 -3.48
N GLN A 786 -12.78 37.64 -3.84
CA GLN A 786 -12.48 38.09 -5.22
C GLN A 786 -12.34 36.91 -6.19
N TYR A 787 -11.69 35.82 -5.77
CA TYR A 787 -11.48 34.63 -6.57
C TYR A 787 -12.78 33.87 -6.92
N LEU A 788 -13.79 33.98 -6.06
CA LEU A 788 -15.12 33.36 -6.26
C LEU A 788 -16.13 34.31 -6.90
N ALA A 789 -15.85 35.61 -6.98
CA ALA A 789 -16.75 36.57 -7.59
C ALA A 789 -16.77 36.40 -9.12
N PRO A 790 -17.94 36.51 -9.78
CA PRO A 790 -18.01 36.59 -11.23
C PRO A 790 -17.32 37.88 -11.70
N SER A 791 -16.54 37.79 -12.79
CA SER A 791 -16.00 38.97 -13.47
C SER A 791 -17.02 39.46 -14.51
N ASP A 792 -17.05 40.76 -14.85
CA ASP A 792 -18.05 41.39 -15.72
C ASP A 792 -18.42 40.51 -16.95
N ASN A 793 -19.58 39.83 -16.87
CA ASN A 793 -20.15 38.88 -17.86
C ASN A 793 -19.38 37.57 -18.12
N LYS A 794 -18.47 37.14 -17.24
CA LYS A 794 -17.70 35.89 -17.35
C LYS A 794 -17.77 35.03 -16.07
N ALA A 795 -17.42 33.75 -16.20
CA ALA A 795 -17.31 32.84 -15.07
C ALA A 795 -16.31 33.37 -14.02
N SER A 796 -16.47 32.95 -12.76
CA SER A 796 -15.52 33.27 -11.70
C SER A 796 -14.13 32.67 -12.00
N PRO A 797 -13.04 33.25 -11.47
CA PRO A 797 -11.70 32.69 -11.60
C PRO A 797 -11.59 31.21 -11.20
N ILE A 798 -12.29 30.77 -10.15
CA ILE A 798 -12.30 29.33 -9.77
C ILE A 798 -12.87 28.46 -10.89
N ILE A 799 -14.02 28.83 -11.46
CA ILE A 799 -14.64 28.07 -12.55
C ILE A 799 -13.73 28.11 -13.78
N PHE A 800 -13.21 29.28 -14.16
CA PHE A 800 -12.37 29.41 -15.34
C PHE A 800 -11.08 28.58 -15.25
N ASN A 801 -10.44 28.52 -14.08
CA ASN A 801 -9.17 27.83 -13.90
C ASN A 801 -9.32 26.32 -13.69
N THR A 802 -10.49 25.85 -13.27
CA THR A 802 -10.64 24.47 -12.78
C THR A 802 -11.79 23.69 -13.39
N ALA A 803 -12.77 24.30 -14.05
CA ALA A 803 -13.88 23.57 -14.65
C ALA A 803 -13.53 23.04 -16.06
N ILE A 804 -14.24 22.00 -16.46
CA ILE A 804 -14.12 21.38 -17.78
C ILE A 804 -14.81 22.29 -18.81
N THR A 805 -14.17 22.54 -19.94
CA THR A 805 -14.74 23.30 -21.07
C THR A 805 -14.78 22.42 -22.31
N PHE A 806 -15.98 22.11 -22.80
CA PHE A 806 -16.19 21.37 -24.05
C PHE A 806 -17.36 21.89 -24.89
N HIS A 807 -18.21 22.78 -24.35
CA HIS A 807 -19.38 23.33 -25.03
C HIS A 807 -19.34 24.86 -25.10
N LEU A 808 -19.51 25.42 -26.30
CA LEU A 808 -19.59 26.88 -26.58
C LEU A 808 -18.44 27.73 -26.00
N GLU A 809 -17.23 27.17 -25.90
CA GLU A 809 -16.04 27.81 -25.27
C GLU A 809 -16.29 28.32 -23.84
N SER A 810 -17.31 27.78 -23.17
CA SER A 810 -17.72 28.17 -21.82
C SER A 810 -17.57 27.00 -20.86
N PRO A 811 -17.17 27.24 -19.59
CA PRO A 811 -17.07 26.19 -18.59
C PRO A 811 -18.36 25.40 -18.46
N SER A 812 -18.33 24.10 -18.74
CA SER A 812 -19.51 23.27 -18.96
C SER A 812 -19.80 22.32 -17.78
N ALA A 813 -18.76 21.79 -17.13
CA ALA A 813 -18.88 20.78 -16.07
C ALA A 813 -17.77 20.92 -15.00
N PRO A 814 -17.94 20.39 -13.78
CA PRO A 814 -16.88 20.38 -12.78
C PRO A 814 -15.75 19.42 -13.18
N SER A 815 -14.51 19.75 -12.81
CA SER A 815 -13.41 18.77 -12.79
C SER A 815 -13.09 18.37 -11.34
N TRP A 816 -12.21 17.38 -11.18
CA TRP A 816 -11.66 17.05 -9.87
C TRP A 816 -10.97 18.22 -9.19
N ARG A 817 -10.33 19.13 -9.96
CA ARG A 817 -9.64 20.31 -9.42
C ARG A 817 -10.64 21.27 -8.79
N PHE A 818 -11.77 21.49 -9.46
CA PHE A 818 -12.86 22.33 -8.95
C PHE A 818 -13.42 21.77 -7.64
N LEU A 819 -13.75 20.47 -7.62
CA LEU A 819 -14.32 19.81 -6.43
C LEU A 819 -13.32 19.79 -5.27
N HIS A 820 -12.05 19.46 -5.55
CA HIS A 820 -10.98 19.40 -4.57
C HIS A 820 -10.70 20.76 -3.93
N GLU A 821 -10.48 21.79 -4.74
CA GLU A 821 -10.22 23.14 -4.23
C GLU A 821 -11.42 23.71 -3.46
N THR A 822 -12.64 23.51 -3.98
CA THR A 822 -13.86 23.94 -3.30
C THR A 822 -14.03 23.24 -1.96
N SER A 823 -13.77 21.93 -1.89
CA SER A 823 -13.82 21.17 -0.63
C SER A 823 -12.82 21.67 0.41
N LEU A 824 -11.60 22.02 -0.01
CA LEU A 824 -10.57 22.57 0.89
C LEU A 824 -10.93 23.98 1.38
N ILE A 825 -11.53 24.82 0.51
CA ILE A 825 -12.09 26.12 0.92
C ILE A 825 -13.18 25.89 1.97
N LEU A 826 -14.13 24.98 1.72
CA LEU A 826 -15.21 24.65 2.67
C LEU A 826 -14.68 24.07 4.00
N GLU A 827 -13.67 23.19 3.97
CA GLU A 827 -13.01 22.66 5.16
C GLU A 827 -12.40 23.81 6.00
N THR A 828 -11.70 24.73 5.33
CA THR A 828 -11.10 25.92 5.98
C THR A 828 -12.18 26.82 6.58
N LEU A 829 -13.24 27.14 5.82
CA LEU A 829 -14.37 27.97 6.30
C LEU A 829 -15.05 27.35 7.51
N LYS A 830 -15.18 26.02 7.54
CA LYS A 830 -15.76 25.29 8.68
C LYS A 830 -14.89 25.40 9.92
N ALA A 831 -13.57 25.31 9.78
CA ALA A 831 -12.64 25.54 10.89
C ALA A 831 -12.77 26.97 11.44
N VAL A 832 -12.83 27.99 10.58
CA VAL A 832 -13.01 29.40 10.99
C VAL A 832 -14.37 29.59 11.68
N SER A 833 -15.46 29.02 11.14
CA SER A 833 -16.81 29.05 11.72
C SER A 833 -16.87 28.45 13.13
N GLN A 834 -16.21 27.31 13.34
CA GLN A 834 -16.12 26.68 14.65
C GLN A 834 -15.30 27.53 15.62
N LEU A 835 -14.17 28.09 15.17
CA LEU A 835 -13.33 28.99 15.95
C LEU A 835 -14.12 30.22 16.42
N THR A 836 -14.83 30.93 15.52
CA THR A 836 -15.60 32.14 15.86
C THR A 836 -16.75 31.81 16.82
N THR A 837 -17.39 30.64 16.65
CA THR A 837 -18.43 30.13 17.56
C THR A 837 -17.88 29.87 18.96
N ILE A 838 -16.70 29.25 19.07
CA ILE A 838 -16.05 28.99 20.36
C ILE A 838 -15.64 30.31 21.03
N ALA A 839 -15.03 31.23 20.27
CA ALA A 839 -14.56 32.52 20.78
C ALA A 839 -15.72 33.44 21.24
N SER A 840 -16.91 33.28 20.68
CA SER A 840 -18.11 34.05 21.04
C SER A 840 -18.79 33.60 22.35
N LYS A 841 -18.52 32.38 22.84
CA LYS A 841 -19.18 31.83 24.04
C LYS A 841 -18.65 32.49 25.31
N LYS A 842 -19.54 33.09 26.11
CA LYS A 842 -19.23 33.63 27.45
C LYS A 842 -19.05 32.47 28.45
N GLY A 843 -17.82 32.14 28.85
CA GLY A 843 -17.62 31.22 29.99
C GLY A 843 -16.28 30.51 30.12
N THR A 844 -15.41 30.52 29.11
CA THR A 844 -14.09 29.87 29.22
C THR A 844 -13.11 30.77 29.96
N LYS A 845 -12.30 30.18 30.88
CA LYS A 845 -11.17 30.85 31.55
C LYS A 845 -9.98 31.11 30.61
N SER A 846 -10.20 31.05 29.29
CA SER A 846 -9.20 31.12 28.22
C SER A 846 -8.87 32.57 27.82
N ALA A 847 -7.78 32.72 27.06
CA ALA A 847 -7.48 33.94 26.32
C ALA A 847 -8.70 34.39 25.47
N LYS A 848 -8.88 35.71 25.30
CA LYS A 848 -10.00 36.29 24.56
C LYS A 848 -9.51 36.91 23.26
N LEU A 849 -10.21 36.64 22.16
CA LEU A 849 -9.99 37.30 20.88
C LEU A 849 -10.82 38.61 20.80
N PRO A 850 -10.39 39.61 19.99
CA PRO A 850 -11.14 40.84 19.80
C PRO A 850 -12.53 40.59 19.19
N LYS A 851 -13.58 41.16 19.78
CA LYS A 851 -14.97 40.92 19.35
C LYS A 851 -15.26 41.40 17.93
N ASP A 852 -14.86 42.63 17.61
CA ASP A 852 -15.09 43.24 16.29
C ASP A 852 -14.49 42.36 15.18
N ARG A 853 -13.34 41.74 15.47
CA ARG A 853 -12.63 40.84 14.59
C ARG A 853 -13.36 39.51 14.37
N ILE A 854 -13.92 38.93 15.44
CA ILE A 854 -14.76 37.73 15.36
C ILE A 854 -16.00 38.00 14.51
N GLU A 855 -16.63 39.16 14.68
CA GLU A 855 -17.81 39.57 13.91
C GLU A 855 -17.48 39.75 12.42
N GLN A 856 -16.35 40.40 12.11
CA GLN A 856 -15.84 40.54 10.74
C GLN A 856 -15.55 39.18 10.09
N LEU A 857 -14.79 38.30 10.76
CA LEU A 857 -14.51 36.94 10.28
C LEU A 857 -15.79 36.15 10.03
N THR A 858 -16.77 36.25 10.94
CA THR A 858 -18.07 35.56 10.78
C THR A 858 -18.83 36.06 9.55
N ALA A 859 -18.82 37.38 9.30
CA ALA A 859 -19.44 37.97 8.12
C ALA A 859 -18.75 37.53 6.82
N SER A 860 -17.41 37.62 6.78
CA SER A 860 -16.62 37.19 5.62
C SER A 860 -16.76 35.70 5.32
N VAL A 861 -16.77 34.84 6.34
CA VAL A 861 -17.00 33.38 6.17
C VAL A 861 -18.35 33.10 5.52
N ARG A 862 -19.42 33.78 5.98
CA ARG A 862 -20.76 33.63 5.37
C ARG A 862 -20.79 34.10 3.92
N GLN A 863 -20.11 35.21 3.62
CA GLN A 863 -20.02 35.74 2.26
C GLN A 863 -19.31 34.76 1.33
N VAL A 864 -18.11 34.30 1.69
CA VAL A 864 -17.34 33.34 0.88
C VAL A 864 -18.12 32.04 0.70
N HIS A 865 -18.78 31.54 1.75
CA HIS A 865 -19.60 30.34 1.68
C HIS A 865 -20.78 30.47 0.70
N GLU A 866 -21.48 31.60 0.69
CA GLU A 866 -22.54 31.83 -0.29
C GLU A 866 -21.99 32.01 -1.72
N SER A 867 -20.82 32.63 -1.88
CA SER A 867 -20.13 32.70 -3.17
C SER A 867 -19.76 31.31 -3.70
N VAL A 868 -19.27 30.40 -2.84
CA VAL A 868 -19.03 28.99 -3.21
C VAL A 868 -20.32 28.34 -3.70
N ARG A 869 -21.43 28.46 -2.94
CA ARG A 869 -22.72 27.87 -3.32
C ARG A 869 -23.27 28.42 -4.63
N THR A 870 -23.12 29.71 -4.87
CA THR A 870 -23.51 30.34 -6.15
C THR A 870 -22.71 29.74 -7.32
N ASN A 871 -21.40 29.56 -7.18
CA ASN A 871 -20.58 28.93 -8.23
C ASN A 871 -20.99 27.48 -8.50
N ILE A 872 -21.28 26.71 -7.45
CA ILE A 872 -21.78 25.33 -7.58
C ILE A 872 -23.12 25.30 -8.35
N ARG A 873 -24.08 26.16 -7.96
CA ARG A 873 -25.38 26.26 -8.66
C ARG A 873 -25.23 26.69 -10.12
N ASN A 874 -24.29 27.60 -10.41
CA ASN A 874 -24.01 28.05 -11.77
C ASN A 874 -23.45 26.92 -12.65
N LEU A 875 -22.55 26.08 -12.14
CA LEU A 875 -22.08 24.91 -12.89
C LEU A 875 -23.21 23.89 -13.06
N LYS A 876 -24.01 23.65 -12.02
CA LYS A 876 -25.15 22.73 -12.12
C LYS A 876 -26.13 23.16 -13.22
N SER A 877 -26.49 24.45 -13.29
CA SER A 877 -27.39 24.94 -14.34
C SER A 877 -26.82 24.77 -15.75
N ARG A 878 -25.50 24.80 -15.91
CA ARG A 878 -24.83 24.63 -17.21
C ARG A 878 -24.82 23.18 -17.68
N ILE A 879 -24.70 22.22 -16.76
CA ILE A 879 -24.80 20.79 -17.10
C ILE A 879 -26.18 20.51 -17.70
N SER A 880 -27.24 21.08 -17.12
CA SER A 880 -28.62 20.88 -17.58
C SER A 880 -29.02 21.73 -18.80
N GLU A 881 -28.09 22.46 -19.44
CA GLU A 881 -28.38 23.26 -20.64
C GLU A 881 -28.71 22.39 -21.86
N SER A 882 -29.62 22.87 -22.72
CA SER A 882 -29.98 22.17 -23.96
C SER A 882 -28.77 22.08 -24.89
N GLY A 883 -28.45 20.87 -25.36
CA GLY A 883 -27.36 20.61 -26.30
C GLY A 883 -26.08 20.07 -25.67
N VAL A 884 -25.94 20.08 -24.34
CA VAL A 884 -24.76 19.52 -23.65
C VAL A 884 -24.60 18.03 -23.92
N LEU A 885 -25.69 17.26 -23.85
CA LEU A 885 -25.70 15.83 -24.16
C LEU A 885 -25.22 15.57 -25.60
N SER A 886 -25.79 16.30 -26.57
CA SER A 886 -25.39 16.18 -27.98
C SER A 886 -23.92 16.56 -28.19
N ALA A 887 -23.45 17.61 -27.52
CA ALA A 887 -22.06 18.04 -27.58
C ALA A 887 -21.09 16.99 -27.00
N LEU A 888 -21.48 16.24 -25.97
CA LEU A 888 -20.69 15.13 -25.45
C LEU A 888 -20.61 13.97 -26.45
N ILE A 889 -21.73 13.62 -27.08
CA ILE A 889 -21.78 12.57 -28.10
C ILE A 889 -20.89 12.95 -29.29
N ASP A 890 -21.04 14.18 -29.80
CA ASP A 890 -20.21 14.72 -30.88
C ASP A 890 -18.73 14.80 -30.48
N LEU A 891 -18.42 15.11 -29.22
CA LEU A 891 -17.06 15.15 -28.72
C LEU A 891 -16.41 13.77 -28.76
N VAL A 892 -17.11 12.73 -28.29
CA VAL A 892 -16.61 11.34 -28.33
C VAL A 892 -16.31 10.91 -29.76
N LEU A 893 -17.20 11.22 -30.69
CA LEU A 893 -17.10 10.86 -32.12
C LEU A 893 -16.20 11.79 -32.95
N SER A 894 -15.66 12.85 -32.36
CA SER A 894 -14.84 13.84 -33.09
C SER A 894 -13.58 13.22 -33.71
N GLY A 895 -13.16 13.74 -34.86
CA GLY A 895 -11.92 13.37 -35.55
C GLY A 895 -11.57 14.38 -36.63
N THR A 896 -10.29 14.74 -36.77
CA THR A 896 -9.81 15.60 -37.87
C THR A 896 -9.82 14.86 -39.21
N THR A 897 -9.71 13.52 -39.15
CA THR A 897 -9.86 12.60 -40.28
C THR A 897 -11.24 11.98 -40.32
N GLY A 898 -11.81 11.83 -41.52
CA GLY A 898 -13.06 11.07 -41.71
C GLY A 898 -12.93 9.61 -41.23
N GLU A 899 -11.74 9.01 -41.41
CA GLU A 899 -11.50 7.60 -41.08
C GLU A 899 -11.58 7.29 -39.57
N LEU A 900 -11.07 8.17 -38.70
CA LEU A 900 -11.18 7.96 -37.24
C LEU A 900 -12.65 8.07 -36.80
N ARG A 901 -13.37 9.05 -37.33
CA ARG A 901 -14.80 9.23 -37.05
C ARG A 901 -15.60 7.99 -37.47
N ASP A 902 -15.36 7.50 -38.69
CA ASP A 902 -16.02 6.29 -39.20
C ASP A 902 -15.71 5.05 -38.33
N ALA A 903 -14.47 4.91 -37.86
CA ALA A 903 -14.07 3.82 -36.96
C ALA A 903 -14.79 3.89 -35.60
N LEU A 904 -14.92 5.10 -35.04
CA LEU A 904 -15.63 5.35 -33.79
C LEU A 904 -17.14 5.11 -33.95
N GLU A 905 -17.77 5.65 -34.99
CA GLU A 905 -19.20 5.45 -35.28
C GLU A 905 -19.54 3.97 -35.52
N LYS A 906 -18.62 3.19 -36.10
CA LYS A 906 -18.79 1.74 -36.27
C LYS A 906 -18.68 0.97 -34.95
N MET A 907 -17.81 1.41 -34.04
CA MET A 907 -17.54 0.73 -32.77
C MET A 907 -18.57 1.10 -31.68
N LEU A 908 -19.01 2.36 -31.67
CA LEU A 908 -19.86 2.97 -30.65
C LEU A 908 -21.27 3.17 -31.20
N ASP A 909 -22.21 2.36 -30.70
CA ASP A 909 -23.63 2.57 -30.97
C ASP A 909 -24.12 3.91 -30.37
N THR A 910 -24.97 4.63 -31.12
CA THR A 910 -25.55 5.91 -30.68
C THR A 910 -26.30 5.78 -29.36
N SER A 911 -27.05 4.69 -29.14
CA SER A 911 -27.82 4.52 -27.90
C SER A 911 -26.92 4.29 -26.68
N ALA A 912 -25.83 3.53 -26.83
CA ALA A 912 -24.81 3.37 -25.80
C ALA A 912 -24.09 4.69 -25.48
N LEU A 913 -23.82 5.53 -26.48
CA LEU A 913 -23.23 6.85 -26.27
C LEU A 913 -24.15 7.82 -25.53
N GLU A 914 -25.46 7.78 -25.82
CA GLU A 914 -26.45 8.55 -25.07
C GLU A 914 -26.49 8.13 -23.60
N VAL A 915 -26.44 6.82 -23.31
CA VAL A 915 -26.37 6.31 -21.93
C VAL A 915 -25.08 6.75 -21.24
N PHE A 916 -23.92 6.58 -21.89
CA PHE A 916 -22.63 7.01 -21.33
C PHE A 916 -22.61 8.51 -21.00
N ALA A 917 -23.05 9.35 -21.94
CA ALA A 917 -23.07 10.80 -21.74
C ALA A 917 -24.08 11.21 -20.66
N GLY A 918 -25.25 10.57 -20.60
CA GLY A 918 -26.24 10.75 -19.54
C GLY A 918 -25.70 10.39 -18.16
N GLU A 919 -25.11 9.20 -18.01
CA GLU A 919 -24.51 8.75 -16.75
C GLU A 919 -23.38 9.69 -16.28
N LEU A 920 -22.57 10.23 -17.21
CA LEU A 920 -21.52 11.19 -16.89
C LEU A 920 -22.10 12.51 -16.37
N MET A 921 -23.17 13.01 -17.00
CA MET A 921 -23.87 14.22 -16.55
C MET A 921 -24.50 14.04 -15.17
N GLU A 922 -25.17 12.92 -14.92
CA GLU A 922 -25.75 12.58 -13.61
C GLU A 922 -24.68 12.56 -12.51
N SER A 923 -23.54 11.92 -12.77
CA SER A 923 -22.41 11.85 -11.83
C SER A 923 -21.82 13.23 -11.48
N TRP A 924 -21.78 14.16 -12.44
CA TRP A 924 -21.40 15.55 -12.18
C TRP A 924 -22.42 16.28 -11.31
N GLU A 925 -23.71 16.09 -11.56
CA GLU A 925 -24.78 16.68 -10.74
C GLU A 925 -24.70 16.17 -9.30
N GLU A 926 -24.53 14.87 -9.10
CA GLU A 926 -24.36 14.25 -7.79
C GLU A 926 -23.16 14.83 -7.02
N GLY A 927 -22.00 14.94 -7.68
CA GLY A 927 -20.80 15.52 -7.07
C GLY A 927 -20.97 16.99 -6.64
N LEU A 928 -21.70 17.78 -7.42
CA LEU A 928 -22.03 19.16 -7.08
C LEU A 928 -23.06 19.24 -5.94
N GLU A 929 -24.08 18.37 -5.94
CA GLU A 929 -25.10 18.32 -4.90
C GLU A 929 -24.48 18.06 -3.53
N GLY A 930 -23.60 17.08 -3.42
CA GLY A 930 -22.95 16.79 -2.14
C GLY A 930 -22.07 17.92 -1.60
N LEU A 931 -21.50 18.77 -2.46
CA LEU A 931 -20.81 19.99 -2.00
C LEU A 931 -21.77 21.04 -1.46
N VAL A 932 -22.99 21.14 -1.99
CA VAL A 932 -24.02 22.07 -1.48
C VAL A 932 -24.44 21.68 -0.06
N GLU A 933 -24.46 20.39 0.25
CA GLU A 933 -24.85 19.84 1.56
C GLU A 933 -23.84 20.13 2.68
N VAL A 934 -22.61 20.53 2.35
CA VAL A 934 -21.60 20.87 3.36
C VAL A 934 -22.08 22.07 4.19
N THR A 935 -22.09 21.88 5.51
CA THR A 935 -22.49 22.88 6.51
C THR A 935 -21.29 23.36 7.33
N LEU A 936 -21.32 24.64 7.73
CA LEU A 936 -20.29 25.31 8.52
C LEU A 936 -20.48 25.19 10.03
#